data_AF-A0A923LB30-F1
#
_entry.id   AF-A0A923LB30-F1
#
_cell.length_a   1.000
_cell.length_b   1.000
_cell.length_c   1.000
_cell.angle_alpha   90.00
_cell.angle_beta   90.00
_cell.angle_gamma   90.00
#
_symmetry.space_group_name_H-M   'P 1'
#
loop_
_entity.id
_entity.type
_entity.pdbx_description
1 polymer ?
#
loop_
_entity_poly.entity_id
_entity_poly.type
_entity_poly.pdbx_seq_one_letter_code
_entity_poly.pdbx_strand_id
1 'polypeptide(L)'
;MKNRIVSLFLAATMVLSLCPVSIRAEAASADTVQVQEIPETESKQSSPVNEEPVITGTGSEGEQPPEAPVIIGTGEEQGAASEDVKQEETKQEETKQEKSQESEDFWNEDEELMLYGLSDLDTEEDGKLHSAGTYDLDTVLSQTVGWKRGTGDKILNEEFLKNVSSTATDWTAVWLGRLGVKEEDYTAFLNRANTYVKDMYDKNPSTGLSTNTPTEWHRLTMAVLAAGGDPTNVGGHDLIADGTYNCLAGAPWDQGMNGALWALLALDSNGYEVPENAKYTREALIQYILEKELSGGGWSLDDKNSSLDLDITSMVIYALAPHCAENAKIREAANRGLEVLRNKLSEDGDYSYGGTYNCESAAQAIVAFTAMGIDPTTVTNAASGKSLMDGLMKYYSAGTGGFLHAYYDDEKQNRPNGMATDQAMYSIAAYLYYKEGVALFDFRAKANTTQYVAQADNGSVFTAEAGSAADLYVGAGVTKLSFTNLPVGNYDAAEVIVGEQSWKTGIRGADGYTPVNGAIPVADGTVLHIAVTKQDGNTENWTLTVHTSADAETKAVMDRIDALPDVGVLTLDDKDTVLSVREAYNKLTDAEKAQVTNADKLAGLEARLTELEAAAEKELAAKRAALEKNVDAIATPVKIGDKSLVNQYLLKLDTLGDWDSKAAIAKKLNGYLTDIAARQKLVDDLDRDIWNQVDPLRVNQSKTSTVKKLMSRYAALRLDEQKLLANVQSLQDAAVIIDSLEDGIVPKKVFENLMSTKETFVYYGLTPDGDAYTLTWDGKTVTSAKDVQAGVKMTTGSGTANGTAAQIEFYQSGSMNGSVTLSAETSVKSGSWKTYWMNPDKLKIQSAKTATVSSGKLNMTVTIGGRYWLSTKDLRLEGTTASGRTTEISSILSTQGVKSLINNGKTTISSIQSTGSKGGSTTLGTRKALENGMVSSSELKGIQGKNVNLKANGDISDTVSYAFTINGEDVKVTKDWKYHIQTDCKYEDDIKELAVKPLILCMEGTGTFPGKMLLTLHTELEDDELLLFKFDPINRKAEYVKKVSVEDGVMEFTLQESGHYFLAKRALAGSLNDSTDAEQAVIKNEFDAAGDTPWDESQEAVVLGNGQEAQRKTETIRWVLIGLIALMCGATVVWILHNKRLEAREAADEAADNASETDDRKDGEE
;
A
#
# COMPACT_ATOMS: atom_id res chain seq x y z
N MET A 1 -27.03 -4.26 47.28
CA MET A 1 -26.16 -3.19 47.85
C MET A 1 -24.71 -3.69 47.92
N LYS A 2 -23.67 -2.88 47.64
CA LYS A 2 -22.75 -2.23 48.62
C LYS A 2 -22.17 -3.21 49.67
N ASN A 3 -20.88 -3.22 50.04
CA ASN A 3 -19.69 -2.36 49.82
C ASN A 3 -18.43 -3.11 50.36
N ARG A 4 -17.15 -2.68 50.33
CA ARG A 4 -16.32 -1.51 49.92
C ARG A 4 -14.87 -2.07 49.71
N ILE A 5 -14.01 -1.68 48.77
CA ILE A 5 -13.37 -0.37 48.46
C ILE A 5 -12.43 0.17 49.56
N VAL A 6 -11.13 0.32 49.24
CA VAL A 6 -10.17 1.43 49.55
C VAL A 6 -8.81 1.03 48.88
N SER A 7 -8.14 1.76 47.96
CA SER A 7 -7.72 3.19 47.84
C SER A 7 -6.34 3.45 48.49
N LEU A 8 -5.40 4.31 48.00
CA LEU A 8 -5.35 5.24 46.84
C LEU A 8 -3.87 5.68 46.48
N PHE A 9 -3.52 5.77 45.18
CA PHE A 9 -2.75 6.86 44.47
C PHE A 9 -1.25 7.27 44.70
N LEU A 10 -0.65 7.75 43.58
CA LEU A 10 0.27 8.92 43.36
C LEU A 10 1.84 8.86 43.39
N ALA A 11 2.43 8.70 42.19
CA ALA A 11 3.50 9.46 41.48
C ALA A 11 4.64 10.28 42.17
N ALA A 12 5.87 10.16 41.61
CA ALA A 12 6.83 11.25 41.29
C ALA A 12 8.00 10.76 40.37
N THR A 13 8.82 11.66 39.79
CA THR A 13 9.88 11.40 38.78
C THR A 13 11.30 11.87 39.21
N MET A 14 12.34 11.56 38.39
CA MET A 14 13.75 12.06 38.35
C MET A 14 14.88 11.18 38.97
N VAL A 15 16.15 11.12 38.50
CA VAL A 15 16.87 11.41 37.22
C VAL A 15 18.35 10.89 37.30
N LEU A 16 19.09 10.79 36.17
CA LEU A 16 20.51 10.33 36.00
C LEU A 16 20.76 8.82 36.25
N SER A 17 21.57 8.03 35.51
CA SER A 17 22.70 8.17 34.56
C SER A 17 24.09 7.87 35.16
N LEU A 18 24.72 6.78 34.69
CA LEU A 18 26.15 6.61 34.31
C LEU A 18 26.58 5.12 34.28
N CYS A 19 27.42 4.76 33.30
CA CYS A 19 28.22 3.53 33.26
C CYS A 19 29.68 3.87 33.68
N PRO A 20 30.71 2.98 33.62
CA PRO A 20 30.75 1.55 33.26
C PRO A 20 31.63 0.70 34.23
N VAL A 21 32.15 -0.44 33.73
CA VAL A 21 33.40 -1.19 34.08
C VAL A 21 33.19 -2.66 34.49
N SER A 22 34.02 -3.53 33.90
CA SER A 22 34.09 -4.99 34.07
C SER A 22 35.01 -5.41 35.24
N ILE A 23 34.91 -6.67 35.72
CA ILE A 23 36.04 -7.65 35.83
C ILE A 23 35.65 -8.95 36.59
N ARG A 24 35.91 -10.07 35.90
CA ARG A 24 36.25 -11.46 36.31
C ARG A 24 36.65 -11.76 37.78
N ALA A 25 35.94 -12.71 38.40
CA ALA A 25 36.41 -13.82 39.28
C ALA A 25 35.17 -14.70 39.67
N GLU A 26 35.11 -16.04 39.72
CA GLU A 26 36.05 -17.19 39.85
C GLU A 26 36.03 -17.84 41.27
N ALA A 27 36.24 -19.19 41.33
CA ALA A 27 36.05 -20.15 42.45
C ALA A 27 34.56 -20.55 42.73
N ALA A 28 34.11 -21.82 42.63
CA ALA A 28 34.48 -23.11 43.28
C ALA A 28 33.61 -23.37 44.55
N SER A 29 33.25 -24.59 45.01
CA SER A 29 33.57 -26.02 44.72
C SER A 29 32.37 -26.93 45.15
N ALA A 30 32.33 -28.28 45.20
CA ALA A 30 33.31 -29.38 45.07
C ALA A 30 32.62 -30.76 44.78
N ASP A 31 33.44 -31.78 44.43
CA ASP A 31 33.36 -33.23 44.80
C ASP A 31 32.18 -34.13 44.32
N THR A 32 32.34 -35.42 43.93
CA THR A 32 33.51 -36.36 43.81
C THR A 32 33.21 -37.45 42.74
N VAL A 33 34.08 -37.82 41.76
CA VAL A 33 35.16 -38.87 41.73
C VAL A 33 34.63 -40.32 41.96
N GLN A 34 34.97 -41.41 41.23
CA GLN A 34 36.10 -41.87 40.36
C GLN A 34 35.67 -42.10 38.88
N VAL A 35 36.47 -42.36 37.81
CA VAL A 35 37.93 -42.60 37.52
C VAL A 35 38.44 -44.06 37.36
N GLN A 36 38.75 -44.48 36.12
CA GLN A 36 39.77 -45.51 35.70
C GLN A 36 40.21 -45.23 34.23
N GLU A 37 41.38 -44.64 33.96
CA GLU A 37 42.69 -45.25 33.54
C GLU A 37 42.73 -45.81 32.09
N ILE A 38 43.41 -45.25 31.05
CA ILE A 38 44.83 -44.82 30.81
C ILE A 38 45.71 -45.98 30.26
N PRO A 39 46.70 -45.84 29.30
CA PRO A 39 47.34 -44.64 28.70
C PRO A 39 47.43 -44.55 27.14
N GLU A 40 48.07 -43.48 26.64
CA GLU A 40 48.48 -43.18 25.24
C GLU A 40 49.92 -43.67 24.90
N THR A 41 50.41 -43.45 23.66
CA THR A 41 51.82 -43.06 23.41
C THR A 41 52.08 -42.35 22.05
N GLU A 42 53.22 -41.64 21.98
CA GLU A 42 53.70 -40.67 20.95
C GLU A 42 54.10 -41.30 19.57
N SER A 43 54.54 -40.61 18.49
CA SER A 43 55.34 -39.36 18.34
C SER A 43 55.30 -38.72 16.91
N LYS A 44 56.36 -37.99 16.47
CA LYS A 44 56.30 -36.91 15.44
C LYS A 44 57.15 -37.11 14.16
N GLN A 45 56.60 -36.64 13.02
CA GLN A 45 57.19 -35.73 12.00
C GLN A 45 58.62 -35.96 11.42
N SER A 46 58.76 -36.09 10.08
CA SER A 46 59.89 -35.53 9.29
C SER A 46 59.73 -35.64 7.75
N SER A 47 60.49 -34.82 7.01
CA SER A 47 60.74 -34.75 5.54
C SER A 47 61.87 -33.70 5.31
N PRO A 48 62.45 -33.48 4.11
CA PRO A 48 62.39 -34.18 2.80
C PRO A 48 63.80 -34.57 2.26
N VAL A 49 63.95 -34.91 0.97
CA VAL A 49 65.11 -34.60 0.08
C VAL A 49 64.75 -34.87 -1.41
N ASN A 50 65.54 -34.38 -2.37
CA ASN A 50 65.24 -34.25 -3.81
C ASN A 50 66.39 -34.78 -4.70
N GLU A 51 66.11 -35.42 -5.85
CA GLU A 51 67.07 -35.61 -6.97
C GLU A 51 66.41 -36.11 -8.30
N GLU A 52 66.87 -35.57 -9.44
CA GLU A 52 66.69 -36.03 -10.85
C GLU A 52 68.10 -36.43 -11.41
N PRO A 53 68.39 -36.75 -12.72
CA PRO A 53 67.60 -36.79 -13.99
C PRO A 53 67.91 -37.97 -14.98
N VAL A 54 67.45 -37.86 -16.25
CA VAL A 54 68.15 -38.15 -17.55
C VAL A 54 67.34 -38.92 -18.65
N ILE A 55 66.73 -38.12 -19.54
CA ILE A 55 66.71 -38.11 -21.04
C ILE A 55 67.25 -39.31 -21.87
N THR A 56 66.45 -39.75 -22.86
CA THR A 56 66.74 -39.94 -24.33
C THR A 56 65.40 -40.35 -25.01
N GLY A 57 64.96 -40.00 -26.23
CA GLY A 57 65.52 -39.75 -27.58
C GLY A 57 64.70 -40.62 -28.58
N THR A 58 64.40 -40.33 -29.87
CA THR A 58 64.78 -39.28 -30.85
C THR A 58 63.87 -39.31 -32.12
N GLY A 59 63.46 -38.16 -32.68
CA GLY A 59 63.05 -37.93 -34.11
C GLY A 59 61.78 -38.62 -34.67
N SER A 60 61.27 -38.32 -35.89
CA SER A 60 61.42 -37.15 -36.81
C SER A 60 60.60 -37.34 -38.11
N GLU A 61 59.88 -36.30 -38.58
CA GLU A 61 59.45 -35.99 -40.00
C GLU A 61 58.67 -37.08 -40.84
N GLY A 62 57.72 -36.77 -41.74
CA GLY A 62 57.08 -35.52 -42.20
C GLY A 62 56.07 -35.73 -43.37
N GLU A 63 55.34 -34.67 -43.74
CA GLU A 63 54.65 -34.37 -45.04
C GLU A 63 53.59 -35.31 -45.70
N GLN A 64 52.30 -34.97 -45.48
CA GLN A 64 51.19 -34.66 -46.46
C GLN A 64 50.77 -35.58 -47.67
N PRO A 65 49.54 -35.38 -48.25
CA PRO A 65 48.79 -36.37 -49.05
C PRO A 65 48.76 -36.07 -50.58
N PRO A 66 47.87 -36.68 -51.42
CA PRO A 66 46.48 -36.18 -51.59
C PRO A 66 45.42 -37.21 -52.10
N GLU A 67 44.27 -36.68 -52.57
CA GLU A 67 43.32 -37.21 -53.59
C GLU A 67 42.16 -38.18 -53.23
N ALA A 68 40.98 -37.85 -53.79
CA ALA A 68 39.80 -38.69 -54.03
C ALA A 68 39.61 -38.84 -55.56
N PRO A 69 38.73 -39.72 -56.14
CA PRO A 69 37.35 -39.24 -56.46
C PRO A 69 36.22 -40.30 -56.79
N VAL A 70 34.97 -39.80 -56.93
CA VAL A 70 33.99 -40.05 -58.05
C VAL A 70 33.05 -41.31 -58.16
N ILE A 71 31.73 -41.05 -57.96
CA ILE A 71 30.46 -41.38 -58.72
C ILE A 71 29.99 -42.85 -58.99
N ILE A 72 28.63 -42.99 -59.08
CA ILE A 72 27.75 -44.03 -59.69
C ILE A 72 27.27 -45.15 -58.72
N GLY A 73 25.97 -45.52 -58.61
CA GLY A 73 24.72 -44.99 -59.20
C GLY A 73 23.73 -46.07 -59.71
N THR A 74 22.40 -45.81 -59.69
CA THR A 74 21.26 -46.69 -60.12
C THR A 74 21.06 -47.99 -59.31
N GLY A 75 19.87 -48.63 -59.22
CA GLY A 75 18.49 -48.39 -59.69
C GLY A 75 17.47 -49.11 -58.74
N GLU A 76 16.16 -48.84 -58.75
CA GLU A 76 15.13 -49.50 -59.60
C GLU A 76 14.98 -51.04 -59.36
N GLU A 77 13.80 -51.67 -59.17
CA GLU A 77 12.40 -51.19 -59.25
C GLU A 77 11.35 -52.21 -58.68
N GLN A 78 10.12 -51.74 -58.45
CA GLN A 78 8.79 -52.42 -58.57
C GLN A 78 8.33 -53.63 -57.68
N GLY A 79 6.99 -53.68 -57.46
CA GLY A 79 6.21 -54.82 -56.92
C GLY A 79 5.49 -54.52 -55.59
N ALA A 80 4.30 -53.88 -55.49
CA ALA A 80 3.03 -53.98 -56.26
C ALA A 80 2.32 -55.34 -56.08
N ALA A 81 1.00 -55.47 -55.84
CA ALA A 81 -0.11 -54.48 -55.76
C ALA A 81 -1.26 -55.06 -54.86
N SER A 82 -2.05 -54.30 -54.08
CA SER A 82 -3.27 -53.48 -54.37
C SER A 82 -4.62 -54.22 -54.43
N GLU A 83 -5.61 -53.78 -53.64
CA GLU A 83 -7.09 -53.80 -53.83
C GLU A 83 -7.71 -53.29 -52.49
N ASP A 84 -8.20 -52.05 -52.27
CA ASP A 84 -8.75 -50.94 -53.07
C ASP A 84 -10.29 -50.97 -53.28
N VAL A 85 -10.91 -49.81 -53.59
CA VAL A 85 -12.37 -49.47 -53.70
C VAL A 85 -13.02 -48.94 -52.39
N LYS A 86 -13.56 -47.71 -52.31
CA LYS A 86 -13.64 -46.59 -53.29
C LYS A 86 -13.90 -45.22 -52.64
N GLN A 87 -13.49 -44.16 -53.34
CA GLN A 87 -14.11 -42.82 -53.30
C GLN A 87 -14.77 -42.51 -54.66
N GLU A 88 -15.59 -41.45 -54.72
CA GLU A 88 -15.86 -40.62 -55.91
C GLU A 88 -15.94 -39.16 -55.39
N GLU A 89 -14.98 -38.29 -55.76
CA GLU A 89 -15.09 -37.23 -56.79
C GLU A 89 -15.94 -35.99 -56.37
N THR A 90 -15.57 -34.71 -56.59
CA THR A 90 -14.41 -33.98 -57.19
C THR A 90 -14.47 -32.49 -56.68
N LYS A 91 -13.57 -31.49 -56.94
CA LYS A 91 -12.44 -31.27 -57.88
C LYS A 91 -11.47 -30.11 -57.48
N GLN A 92 -10.41 -29.97 -58.28
CA GLN A 92 -9.69 -28.79 -58.85
C GLN A 92 -10.25 -27.35 -58.62
N GLU A 93 -9.52 -26.23 -58.75
CA GLU A 93 -8.35 -25.85 -59.63
C GLU A 93 -7.73 -24.50 -59.14
N GLU A 94 -6.48 -24.05 -59.34
CA GLU A 94 -5.12 -24.67 -59.41
C GLU A 94 -4.00 -23.57 -59.43
N THR A 95 -2.86 -23.74 -58.72
CA THR A 95 -1.57 -22.95 -58.84
C THR A 95 -1.56 -21.44 -58.42
N LYS A 96 -0.42 -20.71 -58.23
CA LYS A 96 0.99 -20.90 -58.68
C LYS A 96 2.06 -20.13 -57.85
N GLN A 97 3.19 -20.80 -57.54
CA GLN A 97 4.65 -20.43 -57.64
C GLN A 97 5.13 -18.94 -57.54
N GLU A 98 6.35 -18.58 -57.07
CA GLU A 98 7.55 -19.34 -56.58
C GLU A 98 8.62 -18.48 -55.83
N LYS A 99 9.44 -19.16 -55.00
CA LYS A 99 10.89 -18.99 -54.67
C LYS A 99 11.62 -17.63 -54.65
N SER A 100 12.25 -17.34 -53.50
CA SER A 100 13.71 -17.21 -53.26
C SER A 100 13.93 -16.96 -51.73
N GLN A 101 14.79 -17.63 -50.93
CA GLN A 101 16.18 -18.13 -51.02
C GLN A 101 17.21 -17.19 -50.35
N GLU A 102 17.76 -17.63 -49.20
CA GLU A 102 19.08 -17.36 -48.55
C GLU A 102 19.64 -15.90 -48.49
N SER A 103 20.30 -15.41 -47.44
CA SER A 103 20.64 -15.89 -46.07
C SER A 103 21.44 -14.78 -45.33
N GLU A 104 21.32 -14.61 -44.01
CA GLU A 104 22.40 -14.19 -43.07
C GLU A 104 21.87 -14.05 -41.62
N ASP A 105 22.76 -14.19 -40.62
CA ASP A 105 22.43 -14.30 -39.20
C ASP A 105 22.28 -12.95 -38.45
N PHE A 106 21.57 -12.94 -37.31
CA PHE A 106 22.06 -12.32 -36.05
C PHE A 106 21.19 -12.74 -34.85
N TRP A 107 21.81 -12.93 -33.68
CA TRP A 107 21.14 -13.17 -32.38
C TRP A 107 21.18 -11.92 -31.49
N ASN A 108 20.07 -11.60 -30.80
CA ASN A 108 19.97 -11.51 -29.33
C ASN A 108 18.67 -10.81 -28.86
N GLU A 109 18.27 -11.15 -27.62
CA GLU A 109 17.54 -10.30 -26.64
C GLU A 109 16.26 -9.59 -27.11
N ASP A 110 15.11 -10.24 -26.87
CA ASP A 110 14.30 -9.95 -25.68
C ASP A 110 13.27 -11.09 -25.47
N GLU A 111 13.35 -11.81 -24.35
CA GLU A 111 12.34 -12.83 -24.01
C GLU A 111 11.12 -12.15 -23.39
N GLU A 112 10.02 -12.08 -24.16
CA GLU A 112 8.74 -11.58 -23.65
C GLU A 112 8.25 -12.46 -22.49
N LEU A 113 8.14 -11.86 -21.30
CA LEU A 113 7.55 -12.50 -20.13
C LEU A 113 6.12 -12.96 -20.43
N MET A 114 5.93 -14.27 -20.58
CA MET A 114 4.64 -14.90 -20.80
C MET A 114 3.62 -14.43 -19.74
N LEU A 115 2.67 -13.61 -20.18
CA LEU A 115 1.63 -13.03 -19.34
C LEU A 115 0.54 -14.08 -19.05
N TYR A 116 0.85 -15.03 -18.18
CA TYR A 116 -0.12 -15.97 -17.63
C TYR A 116 -1.17 -15.24 -16.79
N GLY A 117 -2.23 -14.79 -17.46
CA GLY A 117 -3.53 -14.44 -16.88
C GLY A 117 -4.36 -15.70 -16.61
N LEU A 118 -5.42 -15.56 -15.80
CA LEU A 118 -6.24 -16.67 -15.30
C LEU A 118 -7.29 -17.16 -16.32
N SER A 119 -6.92 -17.30 -17.59
CA SER A 119 -7.86 -17.54 -18.70
C SER A 119 -7.54 -18.77 -19.56
N ASP A 120 -6.92 -19.79 -18.98
CA ASP A 120 -6.85 -21.14 -19.54
C ASP A 120 -7.41 -22.15 -18.51
N LEU A 121 -8.56 -22.75 -18.84
CA LEU A 121 -9.17 -23.87 -18.11
C LEU A 121 -9.67 -24.88 -19.15
N ASP A 122 -9.14 -26.10 -19.09
CA ASP A 122 -9.27 -27.11 -20.13
C ASP A 122 -10.70 -27.65 -20.33
N THR A 123 -10.95 -28.15 -21.54
CA THR A 123 -12.18 -28.86 -21.92
C THR A 123 -12.08 -30.35 -21.68
N GLU A 124 -13.05 -30.95 -20.98
CA GLU A 124 -13.18 -32.41 -20.89
C GLU A 124 -13.77 -33.07 -22.16
N GLU A 125 -13.50 -34.37 -22.28
CA GLU A 125 -13.69 -35.23 -23.48
C GLU A 125 -15.17 -35.40 -23.92
N ASP A 126 -16.14 -34.96 -23.11
CA ASP A 126 -17.58 -35.03 -23.41
C ASP A 126 -18.15 -33.76 -24.07
N GLY A 127 -17.38 -32.66 -24.10
CA GLY A 127 -17.74 -31.42 -24.77
C GLY A 127 -18.74 -30.51 -24.04
N LYS A 128 -19.05 -30.74 -22.76
CA LYS A 128 -19.83 -29.79 -21.94
C LYS A 128 -18.95 -28.80 -21.18
N LEU A 129 -19.08 -27.51 -21.52
CA LEU A 129 -18.60 -26.44 -20.63
C LEU A 129 -19.38 -26.45 -19.30
N HIS A 130 -18.69 -26.77 -18.20
CA HIS A 130 -19.05 -26.25 -16.88
C HIS A 130 -18.44 -24.86 -16.71
N SER A 131 -19.27 -23.82 -16.87
CA SER A 131 -18.82 -22.43 -16.76
C SER A 131 -18.37 -22.07 -15.34
N ALA A 132 -17.34 -21.23 -15.21
CA ALA A 132 -16.97 -20.55 -13.96
C ALA A 132 -17.99 -19.47 -13.49
N GLY A 133 -19.24 -19.56 -13.94
CA GLY A 133 -20.18 -18.43 -14.06
C GLY A 133 -21.15 -18.19 -12.90
N THR A 134 -20.95 -18.78 -11.71
CA THR A 134 -21.91 -18.65 -10.59
C THR A 134 -21.53 -17.56 -9.58
N TYR A 135 -20.23 -17.33 -9.33
CA TYR A 135 -19.76 -16.55 -8.17
C TYR A 135 -18.74 -15.43 -8.46
N ASP A 136 -18.36 -15.22 -9.73
CA ASP A 136 -17.50 -14.09 -10.18
C ASP A 136 -16.23 -13.91 -9.34
N LEU A 137 -15.46 -15.00 -9.19
CA LEU A 137 -14.36 -15.09 -8.23
C LEU A 137 -13.18 -14.16 -8.56
N ASP A 138 -13.00 -13.81 -9.82
CA ASP A 138 -11.96 -12.85 -10.26
C ASP A 138 -12.31 -11.43 -9.79
N THR A 139 -13.58 -11.03 -9.90
CA THR A 139 -14.07 -9.76 -9.34
C THR A 139 -13.98 -9.76 -7.82
N VAL A 140 -14.31 -10.88 -7.16
CA VAL A 140 -14.17 -11.04 -5.71
C VAL A 140 -12.72 -10.82 -5.28
N LEU A 141 -11.76 -11.53 -5.91
CA LEU A 141 -10.33 -11.42 -5.66
C LEU A 141 -9.83 -9.99 -5.90
N SER A 142 -10.13 -9.40 -7.05
CA SER A 142 -9.69 -8.05 -7.43
C SER A 142 -10.20 -6.99 -6.44
N GLN A 143 -11.48 -7.04 -6.06
CA GLN A 143 -12.04 -6.12 -5.07
C GLN A 143 -11.51 -6.39 -3.65
N THR A 144 -11.25 -7.64 -3.25
CA THR A 144 -10.64 -7.94 -1.94
C THR A 144 -9.19 -7.48 -1.85
N VAL A 145 -8.41 -7.64 -2.92
CA VAL A 145 -7.06 -7.06 -3.03
C VAL A 145 -7.13 -5.54 -2.93
N GLY A 146 -8.05 -4.89 -3.68
CA GLY A 146 -8.30 -3.45 -3.57
C GLY A 146 -8.68 -3.00 -2.15
N TRP A 147 -9.56 -3.73 -1.47
CA TRP A 147 -9.97 -3.46 -0.09
C TRP A 147 -8.80 -3.55 0.91
N LYS A 148 -7.95 -4.58 0.76
CA LYS A 148 -6.75 -4.79 1.58
C LYS A 148 -5.64 -3.77 1.31
N ARG A 149 -5.50 -3.30 0.06
CA ARG A 149 -4.60 -2.20 -0.35
C ARG A 149 -5.09 -0.84 0.20
N GLY A 150 -6.39 -0.59 0.15
CA GLY A 150 -7.06 0.57 0.74
C GLY A 150 -6.73 1.90 0.07
N THR A 151 -5.58 2.48 0.42
CA THR A 151 -5.03 3.71 -0.21
C THR A 151 -3.52 3.63 -0.49
N GLY A 152 -2.90 2.46 -0.31
CA GLY A 152 -1.50 2.21 -0.67
C GLY A 152 -1.39 1.25 -1.86
N ASP A 153 -0.27 1.31 -2.57
CA ASP A 153 -0.07 0.61 -3.84
C ASP A 153 0.04 -0.93 -3.71
N LYS A 154 0.37 -1.42 -2.50
CA LYS A 154 0.60 -2.84 -2.18
C LYS A 154 0.06 -3.20 -0.79
N ILE A 155 -0.32 -4.47 -0.61
CA ILE A 155 -0.69 -5.05 0.69
C ILE A 155 0.56 -5.36 1.52
N LEU A 156 1.60 -5.94 0.90
CA LEU A 156 2.88 -6.29 1.54
C LEU A 156 3.81 -5.06 1.71
N ASN A 157 3.24 -3.97 2.20
CA ASN A 157 3.90 -2.67 2.37
C ASN A 157 4.67 -2.55 3.70
N GLU A 158 5.35 -1.41 3.90
CA GLU A 158 6.15 -1.13 5.10
C GLU A 158 5.36 -1.26 6.43
N GLU A 159 4.04 -1.08 6.47
CA GLU A 159 3.23 -1.28 7.70
C GLU A 159 2.88 -2.75 7.92
N PHE A 160 2.44 -3.45 6.88
CA PHE A 160 2.20 -4.90 6.92
C PHE A 160 3.45 -5.65 7.38
N LEU A 161 4.60 -5.35 6.75
CA LEU A 161 5.88 -6.00 7.02
C LEU A 161 6.35 -5.81 8.47
N LYS A 162 5.96 -4.74 9.17
CA LYS A 162 6.32 -4.59 10.60
C LYS A 162 5.76 -5.74 11.45
N ASN A 163 4.65 -6.37 11.03
CA ASN A 163 3.85 -7.31 11.81
C ASN A 163 3.91 -8.79 11.35
N VAL A 164 4.87 -9.18 10.50
CA VAL A 164 5.08 -10.59 10.07
C VAL A 164 5.18 -11.56 11.27
N SER A 165 4.67 -12.79 11.13
CA SER A 165 4.42 -13.78 12.20
C SER A 165 3.16 -13.51 13.04
N SER A 166 2.30 -12.59 12.60
CA SER A 166 0.98 -12.36 13.21
C SER A 166 -0.13 -13.04 12.43
N THR A 167 -1.16 -13.53 13.13
CA THR A 167 -2.31 -14.22 12.54
C THR A 167 -3.02 -13.43 11.43
N ALA A 168 -2.90 -12.10 11.38
CA ALA A 168 -3.44 -11.27 10.30
C ALA A 168 -2.50 -11.22 9.07
N THR A 169 -1.19 -11.06 9.28
CA THR A 169 -0.21 -11.03 8.17
C THR A 169 -0.05 -12.40 7.53
N ASP A 170 0.03 -13.45 8.34
CA ASP A 170 0.43 -14.78 7.87
C ASP A 170 -0.66 -15.32 6.92
N TRP A 171 -1.94 -15.24 7.32
CA TRP A 171 -3.05 -15.65 6.46
C TRP A 171 -3.25 -14.76 5.23
N THR A 172 -2.98 -13.45 5.34
CA THR A 172 -3.01 -12.57 4.16
C THR A 172 -1.94 -12.99 3.14
N ALA A 173 -0.72 -13.29 3.59
CA ALA A 173 0.35 -13.78 2.71
C ALA A 173 0.03 -15.15 2.10
N VAL A 174 -0.59 -16.06 2.87
CA VAL A 174 -1.04 -17.38 2.37
C VAL A 174 -2.00 -17.27 1.19
N TRP A 175 -3.10 -16.51 1.32
CA TRP A 175 -4.06 -16.45 0.20
C TRP A 175 -3.54 -15.62 -0.98
N LEU A 176 -2.76 -14.57 -0.75
CA LEU A 176 -2.14 -13.79 -1.83
C LEU A 176 -1.21 -14.65 -2.69
N GLY A 177 -0.35 -15.44 -2.04
CA GLY A 177 0.55 -16.37 -2.73
C GLY A 177 -0.19 -17.49 -3.46
N ARG A 178 -1.16 -18.15 -2.78
CA ARG A 178 -1.94 -19.23 -3.39
C ARG A 178 -2.82 -18.74 -4.56
N LEU A 179 -3.38 -17.53 -4.49
CA LEU A 179 -4.16 -16.93 -5.59
C LEU A 179 -3.29 -16.17 -6.62
N GLY A 180 -1.96 -16.28 -6.54
CA GLY A 180 -1.06 -15.80 -7.59
C GLY A 180 -1.04 -14.28 -7.79
N VAL A 181 -1.22 -13.49 -6.73
CA VAL A 181 -1.26 -12.02 -6.80
C VAL A 181 0.18 -11.47 -6.95
N LYS A 182 0.67 -11.46 -8.19
CA LYS A 182 2.09 -11.26 -8.57
C LYS A 182 2.64 -9.86 -8.28
N GLU A 183 1.80 -8.84 -8.13
CA GLU A 183 2.27 -7.46 -7.91
C GLU A 183 2.80 -7.20 -6.49
N GLU A 184 2.56 -8.11 -5.54
CA GLU A 184 2.96 -7.95 -4.13
C GLU A 184 4.46 -8.23 -3.90
N ASP A 185 5.03 -7.72 -2.81
CA ASP A 185 6.49 -7.85 -2.52
C ASP A 185 6.81 -9.03 -1.59
N TYR A 186 6.74 -10.24 -2.15
CA TYR A 186 7.06 -11.49 -1.44
C TYR A 186 8.53 -11.56 -1.00
N THR A 187 9.46 -10.98 -1.77
CA THR A 187 10.88 -10.92 -1.39
C THR A 187 11.08 -10.05 -0.14
N ALA A 188 10.38 -8.91 -0.02
CA ALA A 188 10.39 -8.12 1.21
C ALA A 188 9.73 -8.86 2.39
N PHE A 189 8.67 -9.64 2.14
CA PHE A 189 8.06 -10.51 3.16
C PHE A 189 9.04 -11.57 3.68
N LEU A 190 9.70 -12.33 2.79
CA LEU A 190 10.68 -13.35 3.16
C LEU A 190 11.89 -12.75 3.89
N ASN A 191 12.45 -11.65 3.41
CA ASN A 191 13.54 -10.94 4.10
C ASN A 191 13.13 -10.47 5.51
N ARG A 192 11.88 -10.06 5.67
CA ARG A 192 11.32 -9.64 6.95
C ARG A 192 11.02 -10.81 7.88
N ALA A 193 10.57 -11.95 7.37
CA ALA A 193 10.41 -13.21 8.09
C ALA A 193 11.78 -13.73 8.59
N ASN A 194 12.78 -13.79 7.71
CA ASN A 194 14.17 -14.09 8.06
C ASN A 194 14.68 -13.19 9.19
N THR A 195 14.44 -11.88 9.07
CA THR A 195 14.80 -10.93 10.13
C THR A 195 14.03 -11.23 11.43
N TYR A 196 12.71 -11.46 11.38
CA TYR A 196 11.88 -11.72 12.57
C TYR A 196 12.30 -12.99 13.32
N VAL A 197 12.41 -14.12 12.61
CA VAL A 197 12.78 -15.41 13.22
C VAL A 197 14.15 -15.30 13.87
N LYS A 198 15.14 -14.76 13.15
CA LYS A 198 16.46 -14.51 13.74
C LYS A 198 16.38 -13.61 14.99
N ASP A 199 15.64 -12.50 14.91
CA ASP A 199 15.47 -11.58 16.05
C ASP A 199 14.80 -12.27 17.26
N MET A 200 13.94 -13.27 17.04
CA MET A 200 13.26 -14.00 18.11
C MET A 200 14.15 -15.09 18.72
N TYR A 201 14.90 -15.82 17.90
CA TYR A 201 15.84 -16.84 18.37
C TYR A 201 17.08 -16.23 19.06
N ASP A 202 17.62 -15.11 18.56
CA ASP A 202 18.70 -14.38 19.22
C ASP A 202 18.28 -13.86 20.62
N LYS A 203 16.97 -13.60 20.83
CA LYS A 203 16.40 -13.21 22.13
C LYS A 203 16.04 -14.41 23.01
N ASN A 204 15.57 -15.51 22.42
CA ASN A 204 15.06 -16.69 23.12
C ASN A 204 15.70 -18.02 22.64
N PRO A 205 17.03 -18.24 22.79
CA PRO A 205 17.73 -19.33 22.09
C PRO A 205 17.29 -20.76 22.43
N SER A 206 16.49 -20.95 23.49
CA SER A 206 15.96 -22.24 23.92
C SER A 206 14.48 -22.47 23.60
N THR A 207 13.76 -21.46 23.10
CA THR A 207 12.31 -21.54 22.83
C THR A 207 11.87 -20.87 21.52
N GLY A 208 12.79 -20.27 20.76
CA GLY A 208 12.51 -19.71 19.44
C GLY A 208 11.42 -18.63 19.45
N LEU A 209 10.33 -18.87 18.71
CA LEU A 209 9.23 -17.92 18.55
C LEU A 209 8.34 -17.81 19.80
N SER A 210 7.98 -18.93 20.43
CA SER A 210 6.99 -18.94 21.52
C SER A 210 7.22 -20.03 22.57
N THR A 211 6.90 -19.73 23.83
CA THR A 211 7.01 -20.70 24.95
C THR A 211 5.83 -21.67 25.05
N ASN A 212 4.75 -21.47 24.29
CA ASN A 212 3.52 -22.26 24.39
C ASN A 212 2.60 -22.23 23.15
N THR A 213 2.99 -21.55 22.08
CA THR A 213 2.16 -21.34 20.88
C THR A 213 2.88 -21.92 19.63
N PRO A 214 3.01 -23.25 19.50
CA PRO A 214 3.64 -23.89 18.35
C PRO A 214 3.01 -23.48 17.00
N THR A 215 1.71 -23.14 17.02
CA THR A 215 0.99 -22.59 15.86
C THR A 215 1.55 -21.28 15.29
N GLU A 216 2.47 -20.57 15.96
CA GLU A 216 3.19 -19.45 15.34
C GLU A 216 4.16 -19.94 14.24
N TRP A 217 4.95 -20.98 14.52
CA TRP A 217 5.80 -21.62 13.52
C TRP A 217 4.95 -22.15 12.35
N HIS A 218 3.85 -22.85 12.64
CA HIS A 218 3.02 -23.49 11.60
C HIS A 218 2.40 -22.47 10.64
N ARG A 219 1.89 -21.33 11.14
CA ARG A 219 1.39 -20.25 10.27
C ARG A 219 2.51 -19.63 9.43
N LEU A 220 3.66 -19.34 10.04
CA LEU A 220 4.78 -18.73 9.34
C LEU A 220 5.34 -19.67 8.27
N THR A 221 5.37 -20.98 8.50
CA THR A 221 5.65 -22.00 7.48
C THR A 221 4.72 -21.88 6.27
N MET A 222 3.40 -21.83 6.47
CA MET A 222 2.45 -21.69 5.35
C MET A 222 2.64 -20.38 4.59
N ALA A 223 2.90 -19.28 5.30
CA ALA A 223 3.12 -17.96 4.70
C ALA A 223 4.46 -17.85 3.96
N VAL A 224 5.51 -18.51 4.45
CA VAL A 224 6.82 -18.61 3.79
C VAL A 224 6.73 -19.45 2.52
N LEU A 225 6.07 -20.62 2.58
CA LEU A 225 5.82 -21.46 1.40
C LEU A 225 4.98 -20.73 0.34
N ALA A 226 3.91 -20.04 0.75
CA ALA A 226 3.09 -19.25 -0.17
C ALA A 226 3.83 -18.04 -0.77
N ALA A 227 4.85 -17.51 -0.09
CA ALA A 227 5.74 -16.48 -0.60
C ALA A 227 6.92 -17.02 -1.43
N GLY A 228 6.99 -18.33 -1.68
CA GLY A 228 8.06 -18.98 -2.46
C GLY A 228 9.39 -19.16 -1.69
N GLY A 229 9.35 -19.20 -0.36
CA GLY A 229 10.51 -19.40 0.50
C GLY A 229 10.58 -20.78 1.16
N ASP A 230 11.76 -21.12 1.65
CA ASP A 230 12.05 -22.37 2.37
C ASP A 230 11.82 -22.21 3.89
N PRO A 231 10.85 -22.93 4.50
CA PRO A 231 10.61 -22.87 5.94
C PRO A 231 11.65 -23.62 6.79
N THR A 232 12.53 -24.43 6.18
CA THR A 232 13.62 -25.14 6.90
C THR A 232 14.84 -24.24 7.16
N ASN A 233 14.87 -23.03 6.60
CA ASN A 233 15.98 -22.09 6.74
C ASN A 233 15.51 -20.62 6.85
N VAL A 234 14.57 -20.34 7.76
CA VAL A 234 14.09 -18.97 7.99
C VAL A 234 14.96 -18.29 9.05
N GLY A 235 15.74 -17.29 8.64
CA GLY A 235 16.66 -16.57 9.52
C GLY A 235 17.83 -17.43 10.06
N GLY A 236 18.07 -18.60 9.46
CA GLY A 236 19.02 -19.62 9.94
C GLY A 236 18.40 -20.68 10.86
N HIS A 237 17.07 -20.82 10.89
CA HIS A 237 16.35 -21.78 11.73
C HIS A 237 15.31 -22.59 10.94
N ASP A 238 15.12 -23.85 11.35
CA ASP A 238 14.16 -24.77 10.75
C ASP A 238 12.81 -24.69 11.47
N LEU A 239 11.82 -24.08 10.82
CA LEU A 239 10.48 -23.92 11.39
C LEU A 239 9.69 -25.23 11.42
N ILE A 240 10.05 -26.22 10.60
CA ILE A 240 9.42 -27.53 10.60
C ILE A 240 9.90 -28.31 11.82
N ALA A 241 11.21 -28.44 12.02
CA ALA A 241 11.77 -29.13 13.20
C ALA A 241 11.32 -28.47 14.52
N ASP A 242 11.51 -27.15 14.64
CA ASP A 242 11.30 -26.42 15.89
C ASP A 242 9.82 -26.14 16.20
N GLY A 243 8.94 -26.26 15.21
CA GLY A 243 7.48 -26.18 15.38
C GLY A 243 6.79 -27.55 15.52
N THR A 244 7.37 -28.64 14.99
CA THR A 244 6.68 -29.95 14.88
C THR A 244 7.41 -31.08 15.62
N TYR A 245 8.24 -31.87 14.94
CA TYR A 245 8.76 -33.14 15.42
C TYR A 245 9.81 -33.02 16.53
N ASN A 246 10.45 -31.86 16.65
CA ASN A 246 11.38 -31.50 17.72
C ASN A 246 10.89 -30.32 18.57
N CYS A 247 9.62 -29.92 18.43
CA CYS A 247 9.00 -28.69 18.94
C CYS A 247 9.63 -28.06 20.20
N LEU A 248 10.02 -26.78 20.11
CA LEU A 248 10.66 -26.03 21.19
C LEU A 248 9.69 -25.52 22.26
N ALA A 249 8.40 -25.42 21.93
CA ALA A 249 7.34 -24.94 22.83
C ALA A 249 6.77 -26.01 23.78
N GLY A 250 7.30 -27.23 23.76
CA GLY A 250 6.71 -28.41 24.40
C GLY A 250 6.20 -29.41 23.36
N ALA A 251 5.26 -30.29 23.73
CA ALA A 251 4.59 -31.11 22.72
C ALA A 251 3.58 -30.26 21.94
N PRO A 252 3.37 -30.47 20.62
CA PRO A 252 2.42 -29.66 19.86
C PRO A 252 0.99 -29.68 20.44
N TRP A 253 0.56 -30.83 20.97
CA TRP A 253 -0.72 -31.00 21.67
C TRP A 253 -0.80 -30.37 23.08
N ASP A 254 0.28 -29.78 23.62
CA ASP A 254 0.19 -29.00 24.86
C ASP A 254 -0.59 -27.68 24.66
N GLN A 255 -0.72 -27.23 23.40
CA GLN A 255 -1.68 -26.18 22.97
C GLN A 255 -3.11 -26.73 22.79
N GLY A 256 -3.33 -28.05 22.94
CA GLY A 256 -4.57 -28.75 22.59
C GLY A 256 -4.68 -29.08 21.10
N MET A 257 -5.87 -29.49 20.67
CA MET A 257 -6.21 -29.93 19.31
C MET A 257 -5.59 -29.06 18.19
N ASN A 258 -5.69 -27.74 18.32
CA ASN A 258 -5.17 -26.78 17.32
C ASN A 258 -3.65 -26.91 17.11
N GLY A 259 -2.86 -27.19 18.16
CA GLY A 259 -1.42 -27.36 18.02
C GLY A 259 -1.02 -28.71 17.39
N ALA A 260 -1.84 -29.75 17.59
CA ALA A 260 -1.62 -31.06 16.98
C ALA A 260 -1.91 -31.06 15.47
N LEU A 261 -3.07 -30.51 15.06
CA LEU A 261 -3.47 -30.49 13.64
C LEU A 261 -2.57 -29.58 12.80
N TRP A 262 -2.12 -28.43 13.33
CA TRP A 262 -1.22 -27.54 12.58
C TRP A 262 0.21 -28.08 12.50
N ALA A 263 0.66 -28.88 13.48
CA ALA A 263 1.94 -29.59 13.36
C ALA A 263 1.88 -30.68 12.27
N LEU A 264 0.76 -31.39 12.15
CA LEU A 264 0.54 -32.37 11.07
C LEU A 264 0.53 -31.67 9.70
N LEU A 265 -0.23 -30.58 9.57
CA LEU A 265 -0.27 -29.77 8.34
C LEU A 265 1.10 -29.20 7.96
N ALA A 266 1.86 -28.67 8.92
CA ALA A 266 3.21 -28.16 8.66
C ALA A 266 4.16 -29.26 8.17
N LEU A 267 4.12 -30.45 8.78
CA LEU A 267 4.86 -31.63 8.32
C LEU A 267 4.48 -32.07 6.90
N ASP A 268 3.20 -32.07 6.56
CA ASP A 268 2.72 -32.59 5.27
C ASP A 268 2.77 -31.57 4.14
N SER A 269 2.85 -30.28 4.48
CA SER A 269 2.76 -29.15 3.53
C SER A 269 3.72 -29.22 2.34
N ASN A 270 4.94 -29.73 2.55
CA ASN A 270 5.89 -30.05 1.48
C ASN A 270 6.44 -31.49 1.56
N GLY A 271 5.71 -32.39 2.24
CA GLY A 271 6.10 -33.80 2.40
C GLY A 271 7.34 -34.03 3.28
N TYR A 272 7.52 -33.26 4.36
CA TYR A 272 8.72 -33.34 5.20
C TYR A 272 8.85 -34.70 5.91
N GLU A 273 10.06 -35.27 5.82
CA GLU A 273 10.45 -36.47 6.58
C GLU A 273 10.54 -36.16 8.08
N VAL A 274 10.27 -37.19 8.90
CA VAL A 274 10.43 -37.12 10.36
C VAL A 274 11.59 -38.05 10.75
N PRO A 275 12.70 -37.52 11.30
CA PRO A 275 13.85 -38.35 11.71
C PRO A 275 13.48 -39.41 12.76
N GLU A 276 14.12 -40.59 12.71
CA GLU A 276 13.87 -41.70 13.65
C GLU A 276 14.01 -41.33 15.13
N ASN A 277 14.79 -40.29 15.44
CA ASN A 277 15.05 -39.79 16.80
C ASN A 277 14.18 -38.58 17.19
N ALA A 278 13.14 -38.25 16.42
CA ALA A 278 12.19 -37.20 16.74
C ALA A 278 11.47 -37.43 18.08
N LYS A 279 11.05 -36.34 18.74
CA LYS A 279 10.27 -36.39 19.98
C LYS A 279 8.80 -36.72 19.72
N TYR A 280 8.27 -36.22 18.60
CA TYR A 280 6.85 -36.28 18.24
C TYR A 280 6.75 -36.72 16.77
N THR A 281 6.16 -37.89 16.52
CA THR A 281 6.01 -38.41 15.15
C THR A 281 4.68 -38.03 14.54
N ARG A 282 4.58 -38.16 13.20
CA ARG A 282 3.34 -37.96 12.44
C ARG A 282 2.20 -38.86 12.94
N GLU A 283 2.52 -40.11 13.27
CA GLU A 283 1.57 -41.09 13.81
C GLU A 283 1.14 -40.72 15.23
N ALA A 284 2.02 -40.13 16.05
CA ALA A 284 1.66 -39.64 17.38
C ALA A 284 0.69 -38.44 17.32
N LEU A 285 0.89 -37.51 16.37
CA LEU A 285 -0.04 -36.41 16.11
C LEU A 285 -1.41 -36.93 15.66
N ILE A 286 -1.44 -37.83 14.67
CA ILE A 286 -2.66 -38.48 14.17
C ILE A 286 -3.38 -39.26 15.29
N GLN A 287 -2.65 -40.05 16.09
CA GLN A 287 -3.23 -40.85 17.18
C GLN A 287 -3.86 -39.95 18.24
N TYR A 288 -3.22 -38.85 18.63
CA TYR A 288 -3.81 -37.87 19.55
C TYR A 288 -5.09 -37.25 18.96
N ILE A 289 -5.11 -36.91 17.67
CA ILE A 289 -6.30 -36.37 17.00
C ILE A 289 -7.46 -37.40 17.01
N LEU A 290 -7.19 -38.67 16.71
CA LEU A 290 -8.20 -39.73 16.71
C LEU A 290 -8.72 -40.06 18.13
N GLU A 291 -7.87 -40.02 19.16
CA GLU A 291 -8.27 -40.22 20.56
C GLU A 291 -9.19 -39.10 21.11
N LYS A 292 -9.35 -38.01 20.36
CA LYS A 292 -10.15 -36.83 20.72
C LYS A 292 -11.42 -36.68 19.89
N GLU A 293 -11.74 -37.65 19.02
CA GLU A 293 -13.01 -37.67 18.30
C GLU A 293 -14.18 -37.80 19.29
N LEU A 294 -15.21 -36.98 19.10
CA LEU A 294 -16.39 -36.95 19.97
C LEU A 294 -17.35 -38.10 19.65
N SER A 295 -18.15 -38.49 20.63
CA SER A 295 -19.22 -39.49 20.44
C SER A 295 -20.28 -38.96 19.47
N GLY A 296 -20.29 -39.50 18.25
CA GLY A 296 -21.11 -39.01 17.13
C GLY A 296 -20.32 -38.32 16.01
N GLY A 297 -18.99 -38.22 16.13
CA GLY A 297 -18.11 -37.57 15.16
C GLY A 297 -17.81 -36.11 15.48
N GLY A 298 -16.78 -35.57 14.84
CA GLY A 298 -16.28 -34.21 15.06
C GLY A 298 -15.37 -34.09 16.28
N TRP A 299 -14.84 -32.88 16.49
CA TRP A 299 -13.79 -32.59 17.47
C TRP A 299 -14.10 -31.32 18.28
N SER A 300 -13.23 -31.01 19.24
CA SER A 300 -13.34 -29.84 20.14
C SER A 300 -12.04 -29.04 20.17
N LEU A 301 -12.15 -27.72 20.38
CA LEU A 301 -10.99 -26.88 20.71
C LEU A 301 -10.46 -27.13 22.13
N ASP A 302 -11.34 -27.41 23.10
CA ASP A 302 -10.96 -27.66 24.50
C ASP A 302 -10.97 -29.15 24.84
N ASP A 303 -9.80 -29.67 25.17
CA ASP A 303 -9.56 -31.01 25.68
C ASP A 303 -10.20 -31.29 27.06
N LYS A 304 -10.58 -30.25 27.82
CA LYS A 304 -11.04 -30.35 29.22
C LYS A 304 -12.56 -30.22 29.34
N ASN A 305 -13.19 -29.38 28.52
CA ASN A 305 -14.64 -29.18 28.47
C ASN A 305 -15.16 -29.50 27.06
N SER A 306 -14.82 -30.69 26.57
CA SER A 306 -14.98 -31.04 25.16
C SER A 306 -16.42 -30.96 24.67
N SER A 307 -16.61 -30.16 23.63
CA SER A 307 -17.87 -29.88 22.96
C SER A 307 -17.64 -29.72 21.45
N LEU A 308 -18.64 -30.04 20.64
CA LEU A 308 -18.51 -30.05 19.18
C LEU A 308 -18.23 -28.65 18.65
N ASP A 309 -17.08 -28.50 18.01
CA ASP A 309 -16.59 -27.29 17.37
C ASP A 309 -16.48 -27.54 15.86
N LEU A 310 -17.25 -26.80 15.05
CA LEU A 310 -17.35 -27.07 13.60
C LEU A 310 -16.14 -26.58 12.82
N ASP A 311 -15.50 -25.51 13.30
CA ASP A 311 -14.27 -24.97 12.72
C ASP A 311 -13.16 -25.99 12.94
N ILE A 312 -12.93 -26.40 14.20
CA ILE A 312 -11.92 -27.41 14.52
C ILE A 312 -12.24 -28.78 13.90
N THR A 313 -13.51 -29.16 13.77
CA THR A 313 -13.90 -30.37 13.02
C THR A 313 -13.46 -30.29 11.56
N SER A 314 -13.65 -29.15 10.92
CA SER A 314 -13.21 -28.91 9.54
C SER A 314 -11.68 -28.92 9.43
N MET A 315 -10.99 -28.27 10.37
CA MET A 315 -9.52 -28.20 10.43
C MET A 315 -8.86 -29.57 10.65
N VAL A 316 -9.48 -30.43 11.45
CA VAL A 316 -9.04 -31.83 11.60
C VAL A 316 -9.25 -32.62 10.30
N ILE A 317 -10.38 -32.45 9.61
CA ILE A 317 -10.65 -33.17 8.36
C ILE A 317 -9.59 -32.84 7.30
N TYR A 318 -9.27 -31.57 7.05
CA TYR A 318 -8.25 -31.24 6.04
C TYR A 318 -6.81 -31.57 6.47
N ALA A 319 -6.53 -31.70 7.77
CA ALA A 319 -5.27 -32.25 8.27
C ALA A 319 -5.17 -33.79 8.12
N LEU A 320 -6.30 -34.50 8.21
CA LEU A 320 -6.37 -35.95 8.05
C LEU A 320 -6.52 -36.41 6.59
N ALA A 321 -6.97 -35.52 5.70
CA ALA A 321 -7.28 -35.83 4.31
C ALA A 321 -6.17 -36.53 3.49
N PRO A 322 -4.86 -36.19 3.65
CA PRO A 322 -3.78 -36.91 2.97
C PRO A 322 -3.59 -38.36 3.45
N HIS A 323 -4.05 -38.68 4.66
CA HIS A 323 -3.85 -39.98 5.32
C HIS A 323 -5.06 -40.92 5.18
N CYS A 324 -6.13 -40.44 4.54
CA CYS A 324 -7.38 -41.18 4.36
C CYS A 324 -7.24 -42.42 3.46
N ALA A 325 -6.37 -42.42 2.45
CA ALA A 325 -6.16 -43.61 1.62
C ALA A 325 -5.47 -44.74 2.40
N GLU A 326 -4.37 -44.43 3.12
CA GLU A 326 -3.50 -45.42 3.76
C GLU A 326 -4.15 -46.10 4.99
N ASN A 327 -5.09 -45.43 5.66
CA ASN A 327 -5.68 -45.89 6.91
C ASN A 327 -7.20 -45.69 6.96
N ALA A 328 -7.95 -46.79 6.84
CA ALA A 328 -9.41 -46.80 6.89
C ALA A 328 -10.00 -46.16 8.15
N LYS A 329 -9.32 -46.21 9.32
CA LYS A 329 -9.82 -45.57 10.55
C LYS A 329 -9.78 -44.04 10.46
N ILE A 330 -8.76 -43.49 9.81
CA ILE A 330 -8.65 -42.04 9.56
C ILE A 330 -9.77 -41.62 8.62
N ARG A 331 -9.96 -42.35 7.51
CA ARG A 331 -11.03 -42.12 6.55
C ARG A 331 -12.42 -42.21 7.17
N GLU A 332 -12.66 -43.19 8.04
CA GLU A 332 -13.90 -43.32 8.79
C GLU A 332 -14.16 -42.14 9.74
N ALA A 333 -13.14 -41.65 10.46
CA ALA A 333 -13.26 -40.49 11.34
C ALA A 333 -13.49 -39.20 10.54
N ALA A 334 -12.73 -38.97 9.46
CA ALA A 334 -12.92 -37.84 8.55
C ALA A 334 -14.33 -37.86 7.94
N ASN A 335 -14.82 -39.02 7.51
CA ASN A 335 -16.18 -39.18 6.98
C ASN A 335 -17.27 -38.89 8.02
N ARG A 336 -17.09 -39.29 9.30
CA ARG A 336 -18.01 -38.90 10.38
C ARG A 336 -17.97 -37.39 10.64
N GLY A 337 -16.79 -36.76 10.57
CA GLY A 337 -16.65 -35.30 10.60
C GLY A 337 -17.41 -34.61 9.46
N LEU A 338 -17.24 -35.08 8.22
CA LEU A 338 -17.96 -34.59 7.04
C LEU A 338 -19.48 -34.81 7.14
N GLU A 339 -19.93 -35.91 7.74
CA GLU A 339 -21.34 -36.16 8.04
C GLU A 339 -21.88 -35.16 9.07
N VAL A 340 -21.12 -34.88 10.13
CA VAL A 340 -21.47 -33.83 11.12
C VAL A 340 -21.57 -32.47 10.46
N LEU A 341 -20.64 -32.10 9.57
CA LEU A 341 -20.70 -30.84 8.81
C LEU A 341 -21.95 -30.80 7.90
N ARG A 342 -22.25 -31.86 7.14
CA ARG A 342 -23.49 -31.92 6.32
C ARG A 342 -24.76 -31.79 7.18
N ASN A 343 -24.81 -32.47 8.32
CA ASN A 343 -25.95 -32.46 9.24
C ASN A 343 -26.10 -31.15 10.06
N LYS A 344 -25.17 -30.20 9.92
CA LYS A 344 -25.19 -28.89 10.59
C LYS A 344 -25.35 -27.69 9.66
N LEU A 345 -25.37 -27.92 8.35
CA LEU A 345 -25.49 -26.90 7.32
C LEU A 345 -26.86 -26.20 7.40
N SER A 346 -26.86 -24.86 7.54
CA SER A 346 -28.09 -24.07 7.71
C SER A 346 -28.95 -24.03 6.44
N GLU A 347 -30.19 -23.52 6.55
CA GLU A 347 -31.02 -23.23 5.37
C GLU A 347 -30.37 -22.21 4.41
N ASP A 348 -29.40 -21.40 4.87
CA ASP A 348 -28.63 -20.46 4.06
C ASP A 348 -27.35 -21.03 3.48
N GLY A 349 -26.96 -22.28 3.81
CA GLY A 349 -25.69 -22.88 3.40
C GLY A 349 -24.50 -22.54 4.32
N ASP A 350 -24.74 -21.89 5.46
CA ASP A 350 -23.70 -21.48 6.41
C ASP A 350 -23.78 -22.25 7.75
N TYR A 351 -22.95 -21.86 8.73
CA TYR A 351 -22.81 -22.54 10.01
C TYR A 351 -22.94 -21.56 11.19
N SER A 352 -23.49 -22.04 12.31
CA SER A 352 -23.64 -21.28 13.55
C SER A 352 -22.63 -21.71 14.61
N TYR A 353 -21.86 -20.75 15.12
CA TYR A 353 -21.00 -20.92 16.29
C TYR A 353 -21.48 -20.03 17.44
N GLY A 354 -21.63 -20.59 18.64
CA GLY A 354 -22.16 -19.86 19.81
C GLY A 354 -23.56 -19.24 19.62
N GLY A 355 -24.31 -19.65 18.59
CA GLY A 355 -25.59 -19.05 18.20
C GLY A 355 -25.50 -17.95 17.13
N THR A 356 -24.29 -17.62 16.64
CA THR A 356 -24.06 -16.64 15.57
C THR A 356 -23.68 -17.36 14.27
N TYR A 357 -24.44 -17.12 13.19
CA TYR A 357 -24.07 -17.60 11.85
C TYR A 357 -22.97 -16.72 11.27
N ASN A 358 -21.89 -17.33 10.77
CA ASN A 358 -20.67 -16.60 10.42
C ASN A 358 -19.94 -17.15 9.17
N CYS A 359 -19.08 -16.30 8.59
CA CYS A 359 -18.32 -16.56 7.38
C CYS A 359 -17.15 -17.53 7.62
N GLU A 360 -16.42 -17.39 8.73
CA GLU A 360 -15.25 -18.21 9.07
C GLU A 360 -15.60 -19.71 9.11
N SER A 361 -16.68 -20.10 9.79
CA SER A 361 -17.14 -21.49 9.85
C SER A 361 -17.51 -22.08 8.47
N ALA A 362 -18.07 -21.26 7.57
CA ALA A 362 -18.34 -21.67 6.19
C ALA A 362 -17.04 -21.86 5.40
N ALA A 363 -16.09 -20.94 5.54
CA ALA A 363 -14.78 -21.01 4.91
C ALA A 363 -13.98 -22.25 5.36
N GLN A 364 -13.94 -22.55 6.66
CA GLN A 364 -13.27 -23.75 7.19
C GLN A 364 -13.87 -25.04 6.59
N ALA A 365 -15.20 -25.14 6.55
CA ALA A 365 -15.87 -26.29 5.96
C ALA A 365 -15.56 -26.45 4.46
N ILE A 366 -15.46 -25.35 3.70
CA ILE A 366 -15.03 -25.39 2.29
C ILE A 366 -13.64 -26.02 2.15
N VAL A 367 -12.67 -25.64 2.99
CA VAL A 367 -11.33 -26.28 2.98
C VAL A 367 -11.43 -27.78 3.33
N ALA A 368 -12.30 -28.18 4.27
CA ALA A 368 -12.52 -29.57 4.63
C ALA A 368 -13.12 -30.44 3.51
N PHE A 369 -14.13 -29.94 2.78
CA PHE A 369 -14.72 -30.65 1.65
C PHE A 369 -13.76 -30.72 0.45
N THR A 370 -13.13 -29.60 0.10
CA THR A 370 -12.18 -29.52 -1.03
C THR A 370 -10.94 -30.39 -0.84
N ALA A 371 -10.35 -30.42 0.36
CA ALA A 371 -9.23 -31.32 0.68
C ALA A 371 -9.58 -32.81 0.62
N MET A 372 -10.87 -33.17 0.76
CA MET A 372 -11.41 -34.52 0.64
C MET A 372 -12.01 -34.81 -0.76
N GLY A 373 -11.70 -33.99 -1.77
CA GLY A 373 -12.11 -34.20 -3.15
C GLY A 373 -13.57 -33.85 -3.47
N ILE A 374 -14.26 -33.11 -2.60
CA ILE A 374 -15.70 -32.85 -2.70
C ILE A 374 -15.97 -31.38 -3.06
N ASP A 375 -16.64 -31.15 -4.19
CA ASP A 375 -17.06 -29.82 -4.63
C ASP A 375 -18.04 -29.17 -3.62
N PRO A 376 -17.70 -28.03 -2.99
CA PRO A 376 -18.55 -27.36 -2.01
C PRO A 376 -19.87 -26.83 -2.58
N THR A 377 -19.98 -26.63 -3.90
CA THR A 377 -21.24 -26.28 -4.57
C THR A 377 -22.26 -27.42 -4.56
N THR A 378 -21.80 -28.67 -4.44
CA THR A 378 -22.66 -29.85 -4.29
C THR A 378 -23.08 -30.13 -2.84
N VAL A 379 -22.46 -29.45 -1.86
CA VAL A 379 -22.77 -29.58 -0.44
C VAL A 379 -23.96 -28.69 -0.11
N THR A 380 -25.17 -29.14 -0.48
CA THR A 380 -26.42 -28.35 -0.38
C THR A 380 -27.27 -28.70 0.83
N ASN A 381 -27.94 -27.71 1.42
CA ASN A 381 -29.00 -27.93 2.38
C ASN A 381 -30.24 -28.52 1.69
N ALA A 382 -30.74 -29.66 2.19
CA ALA A 382 -31.80 -30.43 1.54
C ALA A 382 -33.19 -29.77 1.51
N ALA A 383 -33.42 -28.69 2.28
CA ALA A 383 -34.69 -27.98 2.32
C ALA A 383 -34.70 -26.72 1.44
N SER A 384 -33.60 -25.97 1.38
CA SER A 384 -33.49 -24.74 0.59
C SER A 384 -32.83 -24.92 -0.77
N GLY A 385 -32.02 -25.97 -0.95
CA GLY A 385 -31.18 -26.19 -2.12
C GLY A 385 -29.92 -25.31 -2.19
N LYS A 386 -29.68 -24.43 -1.21
CA LYS A 386 -28.46 -23.60 -1.16
C LYS A 386 -27.23 -24.43 -0.83
N SER A 387 -26.13 -24.15 -1.51
CA SER A 387 -24.83 -24.78 -1.32
C SER A 387 -24.02 -24.11 -0.21
N LEU A 388 -22.96 -24.79 0.24
CA LEU A 388 -21.96 -24.22 1.14
C LEU A 388 -21.25 -22.99 0.52
N MET A 389 -21.12 -22.94 -0.80
CA MET A 389 -20.56 -21.78 -1.50
C MET A 389 -21.51 -20.58 -1.50
N ASP A 390 -22.83 -20.80 -1.61
CA ASP A 390 -23.83 -19.74 -1.39
C ASP A 390 -23.76 -19.18 0.04
N GLY A 391 -23.52 -20.08 1.02
CA GLY A 391 -23.33 -19.72 2.42
C GLY A 391 -22.09 -18.87 2.69
N LEU A 392 -20.98 -19.10 1.97
CA LEU A 392 -19.81 -18.22 2.01
C LEU A 392 -20.11 -16.88 1.34
N MET A 393 -20.60 -16.91 0.09
CA MET A 393 -20.79 -15.71 -0.72
C MET A 393 -21.89 -14.77 -0.18
N LYS A 394 -22.83 -15.29 0.63
CA LYS A 394 -23.76 -14.50 1.45
C LYS A 394 -23.07 -13.42 2.31
N TYR A 395 -21.83 -13.65 2.77
CA TYR A 395 -21.07 -12.71 3.60
C TYR A 395 -20.22 -11.72 2.81
N TYR A 396 -20.16 -11.84 1.47
CA TYR A 396 -19.37 -10.95 0.64
C TYR A 396 -20.00 -9.55 0.48
N SER A 397 -19.21 -8.49 0.69
CA SER A 397 -19.67 -7.11 0.55
C SER A 397 -19.11 -6.47 -0.73
N ALA A 398 -19.73 -6.72 -1.88
CA ALA A 398 -19.35 -6.13 -3.17
C ALA A 398 -19.34 -4.58 -3.20
N GLY A 399 -19.95 -3.91 -2.22
CA GLY A 399 -19.84 -2.45 -2.04
C GLY A 399 -18.58 -1.98 -1.31
N THR A 400 -17.74 -2.90 -0.84
CA THR A 400 -16.48 -2.61 -0.11
C THR A 400 -15.32 -3.54 -0.46
N GLY A 401 -15.58 -4.71 -1.05
CA GLY A 401 -14.60 -5.72 -1.46
C GLY A 401 -14.23 -6.75 -0.40
N GLY A 402 -14.67 -6.64 0.86
CA GLY A 402 -14.33 -7.58 1.94
C GLY A 402 -15.51 -8.44 2.42
N PHE A 403 -15.22 -9.50 3.20
CA PHE A 403 -16.23 -10.37 3.80
C PHE A 403 -16.59 -9.93 5.23
N LEU A 404 -17.88 -9.94 5.54
CA LEU A 404 -18.40 -9.75 6.90
C LEU A 404 -18.11 -11.00 7.73
N HIS A 405 -17.88 -10.84 9.03
CA HIS A 405 -17.89 -11.97 9.96
C HIS A 405 -19.29 -12.56 10.13
N ALA A 406 -20.28 -11.71 10.42
CA ALA A 406 -21.67 -12.09 10.65
C ALA A 406 -22.60 -10.94 10.26
N TYR A 407 -23.92 -11.21 10.20
CA TYR A 407 -24.96 -10.18 10.11
C TYR A 407 -25.57 -9.91 11.50
N TYR A 408 -25.72 -8.63 11.82
CA TYR A 408 -26.25 -8.11 13.08
C TYR A 408 -27.40 -7.12 12.85
N ASP A 409 -28.28 -6.98 13.85
CA ASP A 409 -29.40 -6.02 13.85
C ASP A 409 -28.94 -4.54 13.83
N ASP A 410 -27.73 -4.25 14.34
CA ASP A 410 -27.10 -2.94 14.24
C ASP A 410 -26.24 -2.89 12.98
N GLU A 411 -26.79 -2.28 11.92
CA GLU A 411 -26.17 -2.15 10.59
C GLU A 411 -24.73 -1.61 10.63
N LYS A 412 -24.33 -0.87 11.69
CA LYS A 412 -22.96 -0.35 11.86
C LYS A 412 -21.92 -1.41 12.16
N GLN A 413 -22.35 -2.61 12.56
CA GLN A 413 -21.52 -3.78 12.80
C GLN A 413 -21.39 -4.65 11.54
N ASN A 414 -22.26 -4.46 10.54
CA ASN A 414 -22.27 -5.17 9.26
C ASN A 414 -21.24 -4.57 8.30
N ARG A 415 -19.96 -4.80 8.61
CA ARG A 415 -18.80 -4.31 7.86
C ARG A 415 -17.77 -5.45 7.68
N PRO A 416 -16.89 -5.37 6.67
CA PRO A 416 -15.83 -6.35 6.51
C PRO A 416 -14.97 -6.56 7.77
N ASN A 417 -14.62 -7.82 8.01
CA ASN A 417 -13.66 -8.25 9.03
C ASN A 417 -12.42 -8.82 8.32
N GLY A 418 -11.23 -8.41 8.78
CA GLY A 418 -9.97 -8.94 8.24
C GLY A 418 -9.89 -10.46 8.32
N MET A 419 -10.25 -11.06 9.47
CA MET A 419 -10.20 -12.51 9.66
C MET A 419 -11.18 -13.24 8.73
N ALA A 420 -12.46 -12.85 8.72
CA ALA A 420 -13.45 -13.40 7.80
C ALA A 420 -13.02 -13.32 6.34
N THR A 421 -12.43 -12.18 5.94
CA THR A 421 -11.89 -11.98 4.59
C THR A 421 -10.71 -12.90 4.30
N ASP A 422 -9.74 -13.02 5.21
CA ASP A 422 -8.58 -13.88 5.01
C ASP A 422 -8.96 -15.37 4.92
N GLN A 423 -9.93 -15.82 5.73
CA GLN A 423 -10.45 -17.19 5.67
C GLN A 423 -11.28 -17.43 4.41
N ALA A 424 -12.12 -16.49 3.99
CA ALA A 424 -12.87 -16.59 2.75
C ALA A 424 -11.95 -16.62 1.51
N MET A 425 -10.89 -15.82 1.48
CA MET A 425 -9.97 -15.83 0.34
C MET A 425 -9.13 -17.11 0.28
N TYR A 426 -8.67 -17.67 1.42
CA TYR A 426 -8.00 -18.98 1.35
C TYR A 426 -8.98 -20.14 1.06
N SER A 427 -10.26 -20.04 1.39
CA SER A 427 -11.24 -21.10 1.05
C SER A 427 -11.66 -21.03 -0.42
N ILE A 428 -11.70 -19.83 -1.02
CA ILE A 428 -11.75 -19.64 -2.48
C ILE A 428 -10.50 -20.27 -3.13
N ALA A 429 -9.30 -20.04 -2.58
CA ALA A 429 -8.09 -20.70 -3.05
C ALA A 429 -8.19 -22.24 -2.95
N ALA A 430 -8.70 -22.78 -1.84
CA ALA A 430 -8.92 -24.22 -1.66
C ALA A 430 -9.86 -24.80 -2.74
N TYR A 431 -10.92 -24.07 -3.10
CA TYR A 431 -11.84 -24.45 -4.18
C TYR A 431 -11.19 -24.44 -5.56
N LEU A 432 -10.25 -23.53 -5.83
CA LEU A 432 -9.51 -23.49 -7.09
C LEU A 432 -8.47 -24.62 -7.18
N TYR A 433 -7.61 -24.80 -6.16
CA TYR A 433 -6.64 -25.90 -6.15
C TYR A 433 -7.31 -27.29 -6.16
N TYR A 434 -8.51 -27.43 -5.59
CA TYR A 434 -9.28 -28.67 -5.67
C TYR A 434 -9.62 -29.08 -7.11
N LYS A 435 -9.91 -28.13 -8.00
CA LYS A 435 -10.12 -28.40 -9.44
C LYS A 435 -8.84 -28.90 -10.12
N GLU A 436 -7.69 -28.53 -9.58
CA GLU A 436 -6.37 -29.04 -9.99
C GLU A 436 -5.98 -30.34 -9.25
N GLY A 437 -6.86 -30.90 -8.43
CA GLY A 437 -6.66 -32.12 -7.65
C GLY A 437 -5.80 -31.95 -6.38
N VAL A 438 -5.57 -30.72 -5.91
CA VAL A 438 -4.62 -30.38 -4.83
C VAL A 438 -5.34 -29.67 -3.66
N ALA A 439 -4.92 -29.92 -2.43
CA ALA A 439 -5.44 -29.26 -1.23
C ALA A 439 -4.73 -27.91 -0.96
N LEU A 440 -5.42 -26.97 -0.30
CA LEU A 440 -4.93 -25.62 -0.01
C LEU A 440 -3.52 -25.55 0.62
N PHE A 441 -3.25 -26.43 1.59
CA PHE A 441 -2.00 -26.46 2.35
C PHE A 441 -0.97 -27.45 1.80
N ASP A 442 -1.21 -28.03 0.63
CA ASP A 442 -0.26 -28.87 -0.10
C ASP A 442 0.49 -28.00 -1.12
N PHE A 443 1.79 -27.81 -0.91
CA PHE A 443 2.70 -26.98 -1.71
C PHE A 443 3.64 -27.80 -2.61
N ARG A 444 3.56 -29.13 -2.53
CA ARG A 444 4.34 -30.04 -3.39
C ARG A 444 3.83 -29.97 -4.83
N ALA A 445 4.68 -30.35 -5.79
CA ALA A 445 4.23 -30.62 -7.15
C ALA A 445 3.08 -31.66 -7.19
N LYS A 446 2.30 -31.59 -8.27
CA LYS A 446 1.27 -32.58 -8.61
C LYS A 446 1.93 -33.94 -8.82
N ALA A 447 1.23 -35.01 -8.43
CA ALA A 447 1.76 -36.36 -8.47
C ALA A 447 2.20 -36.77 -9.89
N ASN A 448 3.40 -37.35 -10.02
CA ASN A 448 3.82 -37.90 -11.30
C ASN A 448 3.12 -39.23 -11.57
N THR A 449 1.98 -39.17 -12.26
CA THR A 449 1.17 -40.32 -12.68
C THR A 449 1.60 -40.93 -14.03
N THR A 450 2.72 -40.47 -14.61
CA THR A 450 3.12 -40.86 -15.99
C THR A 450 3.98 -42.12 -16.06
N GLN A 451 4.82 -42.39 -15.05
CA GLN A 451 5.76 -43.52 -15.08
C GLN A 451 6.08 -44.10 -13.70
N TYR A 452 6.35 -45.40 -13.68
CA TYR A 452 7.10 -46.06 -12.62
C TYR A 452 8.56 -45.61 -12.66
N VAL A 453 9.17 -45.35 -11.51
CA VAL A 453 10.62 -45.10 -11.38
C VAL A 453 11.17 -45.96 -10.25
N ALA A 454 12.08 -46.87 -10.60
CA ALA A 454 12.63 -47.89 -9.70
C ALA A 454 14.16 -47.87 -9.68
N GLN A 455 14.74 -47.74 -8.50
CA GLN A 455 16.18 -47.85 -8.27
C GLN A 455 16.53 -49.28 -7.85
N ALA A 456 17.54 -49.87 -8.48
CA ALA A 456 18.02 -51.22 -8.20
C ALA A 456 19.09 -51.27 -7.09
N ASP A 457 19.36 -52.48 -6.59
CA ASP A 457 20.41 -52.73 -5.59
C ASP A 457 21.85 -52.48 -6.07
N ASN A 458 22.08 -52.39 -7.38
CA ASN A 458 23.35 -51.88 -7.95
C ASN A 458 23.38 -50.35 -8.16
N GLY A 459 22.29 -49.65 -7.82
CA GLY A 459 22.17 -48.20 -7.96
C GLY A 459 21.77 -47.70 -9.36
N SER A 460 21.47 -48.60 -10.30
CA SER A 460 20.84 -48.25 -11.58
C SER A 460 19.40 -47.77 -11.37
N VAL A 461 18.88 -46.95 -12.29
CA VAL A 461 17.49 -46.48 -12.26
C VAL A 461 16.80 -46.91 -13.56
N PHE A 462 15.65 -47.56 -13.42
CA PHE A 462 14.81 -48.06 -14.50
C PHE A 462 13.43 -47.40 -14.44
N THR A 463 12.79 -47.23 -15.60
CA THR A 463 11.43 -46.68 -15.70
C THR A 463 10.53 -47.57 -16.55
N ALA A 464 9.23 -47.40 -16.39
CA ALA A 464 8.20 -47.98 -17.25
C ALA A 464 6.99 -47.04 -17.29
N GLU A 465 6.33 -46.94 -18.44
CA GLU A 465 5.07 -46.19 -18.60
C GLU A 465 4.02 -46.63 -17.58
N ALA A 466 3.22 -45.68 -17.09
CA ALA A 466 2.14 -45.98 -16.14
C ALA A 466 1.03 -46.80 -16.81
N GLY A 467 0.52 -47.81 -16.09
CA GLY A 467 -0.59 -48.63 -16.55
C GLY A 467 -0.98 -49.68 -15.52
N SER A 468 -2.26 -50.04 -15.49
CA SER A 468 -2.77 -51.06 -14.57
C SER A 468 -2.26 -52.48 -14.87
N ALA A 469 -1.70 -52.71 -16.06
CA ALA A 469 -0.81 -53.82 -16.37
C ALA A 469 0.40 -53.29 -17.16
N ALA A 470 1.60 -53.44 -16.60
CA ALA A 470 2.84 -52.91 -17.16
C ALA A 470 4.02 -53.89 -16.98
N ASP A 471 5.07 -53.70 -17.78
CA ASP A 471 6.31 -54.49 -17.74
C ASP A 471 7.51 -53.57 -17.45
N LEU A 472 8.30 -53.90 -16.42
CA LEU A 472 9.54 -53.21 -16.06
C LEU A 472 10.74 -54.08 -16.40
N TYR A 473 11.60 -53.60 -17.31
CA TYR A 473 12.79 -54.31 -17.74
C TYR A 473 14.01 -53.82 -16.94
N VAL A 474 14.67 -54.74 -16.23
CA VAL A 474 15.81 -54.44 -15.35
C VAL A 474 17.02 -55.31 -15.69
N GLY A 475 18.19 -54.98 -15.15
CA GLY A 475 19.41 -55.73 -15.42
C GLY A 475 19.40 -57.18 -14.91
N ALA A 476 20.10 -58.06 -15.61
CA ALA A 476 20.25 -59.48 -15.25
C ALA A 476 20.85 -59.73 -13.85
N GLY A 477 21.55 -58.75 -13.27
CA GLY A 477 22.13 -58.80 -11.92
C GLY A 477 21.26 -58.22 -10.80
N VAL A 478 20.13 -57.57 -11.12
CA VAL A 478 19.27 -56.89 -10.15
C VAL A 478 18.53 -57.91 -9.28
N THR A 479 18.65 -57.80 -7.96
CA THR A 479 17.94 -58.69 -7.01
C THR A 479 16.92 -57.96 -6.14
N LYS A 480 16.93 -56.62 -6.12
CA LYS A 480 15.95 -55.79 -5.41
C LYS A 480 15.66 -54.48 -6.14
N LEU A 481 14.46 -53.95 -5.94
CA LEU A 481 14.05 -52.62 -6.37
C LEU A 481 13.51 -51.81 -5.18
N SER A 482 13.85 -50.53 -5.12
CA SER A 482 13.16 -49.50 -4.32
C SER A 482 12.54 -48.50 -5.28
N PHE A 483 11.23 -48.27 -5.18
CA PHE A 483 10.55 -47.33 -6.07
C PHE A 483 10.68 -45.92 -5.53
N THR A 484 11.24 -45.02 -6.33
CA THR A 484 11.23 -43.57 -6.04
C THR A 484 9.95 -42.92 -6.54
N ASN A 485 9.32 -43.48 -7.59
CA ASN A 485 7.95 -43.14 -7.97
C ASN A 485 7.11 -44.37 -8.27
N LEU A 486 5.92 -44.40 -7.69
CA LEU A 486 4.78 -45.19 -8.08
C LEU A 486 3.72 -44.22 -8.67
N PRO A 487 3.21 -44.43 -9.89
CA PRO A 487 2.36 -43.46 -10.59
C PRO A 487 0.91 -43.45 -10.07
N VAL A 488 0.72 -42.95 -8.85
CA VAL A 488 -0.58 -42.84 -8.15
C VAL A 488 -0.95 -41.37 -7.89
N GLY A 489 -2.23 -41.08 -7.64
CA GLY A 489 -2.73 -39.71 -7.47
C GLY A 489 -2.26 -39.01 -6.19
N ASN A 490 -2.49 -37.69 -6.11
CA ASN A 490 -2.00 -36.79 -5.05
C ASN A 490 -2.24 -37.28 -3.60
N TYR A 491 -3.35 -37.97 -3.37
CA TYR A 491 -3.81 -38.49 -2.08
C TYR A 491 -4.20 -39.98 -2.15
N ASP A 492 -3.71 -40.69 -3.17
CA ASP A 492 -3.77 -42.15 -3.23
C ASP A 492 -2.68 -42.75 -2.32
N ALA A 493 -2.92 -43.97 -1.84
CA ALA A 493 -1.90 -44.79 -1.19
C ALA A 493 -1.93 -46.19 -1.82
N ALA A 494 -0.79 -46.85 -1.95
CA ALA A 494 -0.74 -48.18 -2.53
C ALA A 494 0.07 -49.17 -1.66
N GLU A 495 -0.37 -50.43 -1.69
CA GLU A 495 0.36 -51.56 -1.13
C GLU A 495 0.84 -52.46 -2.27
N VAL A 496 2.16 -52.56 -2.43
CA VAL A 496 2.84 -53.46 -3.36
C VAL A 496 3.04 -54.80 -2.65
N ILE A 497 2.62 -55.89 -3.28
CA ILE A 497 2.56 -57.24 -2.70
C ILE A 497 3.34 -58.21 -3.58
N VAL A 498 4.26 -58.96 -2.98
CA VAL A 498 5.03 -60.04 -3.62
C VAL A 498 5.04 -61.26 -2.71
N GLY A 499 4.27 -62.29 -3.08
CA GLY A 499 4.10 -63.50 -2.27
C GLY A 499 3.37 -63.22 -0.95
N GLU A 500 4.06 -63.45 0.18
CA GLU A 500 3.55 -63.16 1.54
C GLU A 500 4.05 -61.82 2.10
N GLN A 501 4.82 -61.04 1.33
CA GLN A 501 5.40 -59.76 1.75
C GLN A 501 4.69 -58.58 1.09
N SER A 502 4.57 -57.46 1.80
CA SER A 502 4.05 -56.21 1.27
C SER A 502 4.87 -54.99 1.70
N TRP A 503 4.80 -53.94 0.87
CA TRP A 503 5.47 -52.65 1.05
C TRP A 503 4.46 -51.54 0.70
N LYS A 504 4.42 -50.46 1.48
CA LYS A 504 3.51 -49.34 1.26
C LYS A 504 4.18 -48.16 0.60
N THR A 505 3.42 -47.35 -0.14
CA THR A 505 3.84 -46.00 -0.54
C THR A 505 4.24 -45.16 0.67
N GLY A 506 5.30 -44.37 0.50
CA GLY A 506 5.63 -43.26 1.38
C GLY A 506 4.78 -42.03 1.09
N ILE A 507 5.15 -40.90 1.68
CA ILE A 507 4.50 -39.61 1.44
C ILE A 507 5.03 -39.03 0.13
N ARG A 508 4.15 -38.49 -0.72
CA ARG A 508 4.51 -37.76 -1.94
C ARG A 508 5.51 -36.64 -1.60
N GLY A 509 6.65 -36.60 -2.30
CA GLY A 509 7.71 -35.60 -2.13
C GLY A 509 7.37 -34.24 -2.73
N ALA A 510 8.23 -33.25 -2.49
CA ALA A 510 8.11 -31.89 -3.04
C ALA A 510 8.14 -31.86 -4.58
N ASP A 511 8.84 -32.82 -5.19
CA ASP A 511 8.93 -33.10 -6.62
C ASP A 511 7.67 -33.78 -7.22
N GLY A 512 6.70 -34.12 -6.38
CA GLY A 512 5.50 -34.86 -6.79
C GLY A 512 5.71 -36.37 -6.96
N TYR A 513 6.87 -36.91 -6.60
CA TYR A 513 7.13 -38.34 -6.71
C TYR A 513 6.63 -39.08 -5.46
N THR A 514 6.01 -40.25 -5.63
CA THR A 514 5.47 -41.07 -4.54
C THR A 514 6.33 -42.32 -4.36
N PRO A 515 7.27 -42.36 -3.38
CA PRO A 515 8.16 -43.50 -3.19
C PRO A 515 7.43 -44.72 -2.59
N VAL A 516 8.08 -45.87 -2.57
CA VAL A 516 7.63 -47.07 -1.81
C VAL A 516 8.64 -47.40 -0.71
N ASN A 517 8.16 -47.55 0.51
CA ASN A 517 8.97 -47.70 1.71
C ASN A 517 9.68 -49.06 1.76
N GLY A 518 10.97 -49.07 1.42
CA GLY A 518 11.86 -50.22 1.56
C GLY A 518 12.36 -50.78 0.22
N ALA A 519 12.95 -51.98 0.27
CA ALA A 519 13.45 -52.68 -0.90
C ALA A 519 12.68 -53.99 -1.12
N ILE A 520 12.14 -54.14 -2.33
CA ILE A 520 11.33 -55.26 -2.80
C ILE A 520 12.26 -56.28 -3.49
N PRO A 521 12.37 -57.54 -3.01
CA PRO A 521 13.11 -58.59 -3.70
C PRO A 521 12.48 -58.93 -5.06
N VAL A 522 13.30 -59.04 -6.09
CA VAL A 522 12.86 -59.36 -7.46
C VAL A 522 13.77 -60.38 -8.14
N ALA A 523 13.21 -61.05 -9.13
CA ALA A 523 13.87 -61.93 -10.10
C ALA A 523 13.09 -61.87 -11.43
N ASP A 524 13.57 -62.55 -12.46
CA ASP A 524 12.87 -62.63 -13.75
C ASP A 524 11.45 -63.22 -13.62
N GLY A 525 10.47 -62.57 -14.24
CA GLY A 525 9.05 -62.92 -14.16
C GLY A 525 8.38 -62.60 -12.81
N THR A 526 8.97 -61.75 -11.96
CA THR A 526 8.35 -61.39 -10.67
C THR A 526 7.20 -60.41 -10.89
N VAL A 527 5.98 -60.82 -10.55
CA VAL A 527 4.79 -59.95 -10.59
C VAL A 527 4.62 -59.22 -9.26
N LEU A 528 4.67 -57.89 -9.31
CA LEU A 528 4.28 -57.00 -8.23
C LEU A 528 2.77 -56.74 -8.35
N HIS A 529 1.98 -57.26 -7.41
CA HIS A 529 0.56 -56.92 -7.31
C HIS A 529 0.43 -55.62 -6.52
N ILE A 530 -0.15 -54.58 -7.13
CA ILE A 530 -0.20 -53.23 -6.55
C ILE A 530 -1.66 -52.89 -6.25
N ALA A 531 -2.03 -52.87 -4.97
CA ALA A 531 -3.36 -52.47 -4.54
C ALA A 531 -3.39 -50.95 -4.29
N VAL A 532 -3.87 -50.18 -5.27
CA VAL A 532 -3.96 -48.71 -5.19
C VAL A 532 -5.29 -48.34 -4.54
N THR A 533 -5.25 -47.81 -3.32
CA THR A 533 -6.42 -47.27 -2.62
C THR A 533 -6.50 -45.77 -2.88
N LYS A 534 -7.63 -45.35 -3.44
CA LYS A 534 -7.99 -43.95 -3.70
C LYS A 534 -8.39 -43.24 -2.40
N GLN A 535 -8.35 -41.91 -2.41
CA GLN A 535 -8.67 -41.09 -1.23
C GLN A 535 -10.09 -41.36 -0.68
N ASP A 536 -11.06 -41.66 -1.55
CA ASP A 536 -12.44 -42.02 -1.20
C ASP A 536 -12.57 -43.42 -0.56
N GLY A 537 -11.53 -44.25 -0.68
CA GLY A 537 -11.46 -45.61 -0.16
C GLY A 537 -11.78 -46.72 -1.15
N ASN A 538 -12.01 -46.42 -2.44
CA ASN A 538 -12.05 -47.42 -3.50
C ASN A 538 -10.64 -48.00 -3.74
N THR A 539 -10.55 -49.29 -4.08
CA THR A 539 -9.25 -49.95 -4.34
C THR A 539 -9.21 -50.56 -5.74
N GLU A 540 -8.24 -50.13 -6.53
CA GLU A 540 -7.85 -50.74 -7.80
C GLU A 540 -6.73 -51.76 -7.59
N ASN A 541 -6.63 -52.75 -8.47
CA ASN A 541 -5.56 -53.74 -8.45
C ASN A 541 -4.81 -53.66 -9.78
N TRP A 542 -3.53 -53.29 -9.72
CA TRP A 542 -2.63 -53.22 -10.86
C TRP A 542 -1.56 -54.32 -10.78
N THR A 543 -0.85 -54.58 -11.88
CA THR A 543 0.26 -55.54 -11.94
C THR A 543 1.45 -54.97 -12.70
N LEU A 544 2.62 -54.97 -12.07
CA LEU A 544 3.90 -54.65 -12.71
C LEU A 544 4.76 -55.91 -12.78
N THR A 545 5.07 -56.40 -13.97
CA THR A 545 5.93 -57.58 -14.15
C THR A 545 7.38 -57.15 -14.31
N VAL A 546 8.29 -57.67 -13.48
CA VAL A 546 9.72 -57.44 -13.61
C VAL A 546 10.35 -58.53 -14.46
N HIS A 547 10.99 -58.12 -15.56
CA HIS A 547 11.76 -59.00 -16.46
C HIS A 547 13.24 -58.64 -16.35
N THR A 548 14.14 -59.62 -16.31
CA THR A 548 15.58 -59.34 -16.27
C THR A 548 16.27 -59.61 -17.60
N SER A 549 17.09 -58.66 -18.06
CA SER A 549 17.83 -58.76 -19.32
C SER A 549 19.26 -58.24 -19.16
N ALA A 550 20.20 -58.84 -19.87
CA ALA A 550 21.59 -58.38 -19.90
C ALA A 550 21.72 -56.99 -20.55
N ASP A 551 20.88 -56.68 -21.54
CA ASP A 551 20.96 -55.43 -22.30
C ASP A 551 20.22 -54.26 -21.61
N ALA A 552 19.46 -54.53 -20.54
CA ALA A 552 18.60 -53.53 -19.89
C ALA A 552 19.37 -52.46 -19.11
N GLU A 553 20.52 -52.79 -18.50
CA GLU A 553 21.36 -51.80 -17.80
C GLU A 553 21.99 -50.81 -18.78
N THR A 554 22.57 -51.32 -19.87
CA THR A 554 23.03 -50.49 -20.99
C THR A 554 21.90 -49.63 -21.55
N LYS A 555 20.73 -50.22 -21.82
CA LYS A 555 19.58 -49.48 -22.37
C LYS A 555 19.10 -48.38 -21.42
N ALA A 556 18.93 -48.65 -20.14
CA ALA A 556 18.52 -47.64 -19.16
C ALA A 556 19.51 -46.47 -19.06
N VAL A 557 20.83 -46.72 -19.20
CA VAL A 557 21.83 -45.66 -19.27
C VAL A 557 21.79 -44.91 -20.60
N MET A 558 21.59 -45.59 -21.74
CA MET A 558 21.42 -44.92 -23.03
C MET A 558 20.17 -44.02 -23.04
N ASP A 559 19.01 -44.55 -22.64
CA ASP A 559 17.74 -43.81 -22.60
C ASP A 559 17.85 -42.58 -21.68
N ARG A 560 18.55 -42.69 -20.54
CA ARG A 560 18.85 -41.57 -19.64
C ARG A 560 19.79 -40.53 -20.24
N ILE A 561 20.73 -40.91 -21.12
CA ILE A 561 21.60 -39.97 -21.84
C ILE A 561 20.84 -39.29 -23.00
N ASP A 562 19.95 -40.01 -23.67
CA ASP A 562 19.10 -39.44 -24.72
C ASP A 562 18.11 -38.43 -24.14
N ALA A 563 17.55 -38.69 -22.95
CA ALA A 563 16.65 -37.79 -22.23
C ALA A 563 17.31 -36.51 -21.65
N LEU A 564 18.65 -36.42 -21.59
CA LEU A 564 19.33 -35.16 -21.26
C LEU A 564 19.13 -34.11 -22.36
N PRO A 565 19.19 -32.80 -22.06
CA PRO A 565 19.20 -31.75 -23.09
C PRO A 565 20.36 -31.92 -24.08
N ASP A 566 20.25 -31.28 -25.25
CA ASP A 566 21.36 -31.17 -26.19
C ASP A 566 22.40 -30.15 -25.72
N VAL A 567 23.67 -30.38 -26.08
CA VAL A 567 24.82 -29.58 -25.62
C VAL A 567 24.69 -28.08 -25.94
N GLY A 568 23.92 -27.72 -26.97
CA GLY A 568 23.63 -26.33 -27.33
C GLY A 568 22.61 -25.61 -26.43
N VAL A 569 21.73 -26.35 -25.76
CA VAL A 569 20.63 -25.80 -24.92
C VAL A 569 20.79 -26.10 -23.42
N LEU A 570 21.81 -26.88 -23.05
CA LEU A 570 22.16 -27.20 -21.66
C LEU A 570 22.31 -25.95 -20.78
N THR A 571 21.70 -25.98 -19.60
CA THR A 571 21.76 -24.95 -18.57
C THR A 571 22.64 -25.38 -17.39
N LEU A 572 22.71 -24.56 -16.32
CA LEU A 572 23.32 -24.97 -15.06
C LEU A 572 22.38 -25.77 -14.16
N ASP A 573 21.07 -25.70 -14.36
CA ASP A 573 20.07 -26.40 -13.55
C ASP A 573 20.05 -27.91 -13.87
N ASP A 574 20.41 -28.27 -15.11
CA ASP A 574 20.62 -29.63 -15.58
C ASP A 574 21.81 -30.37 -14.92
N LYS A 575 22.69 -29.64 -14.21
CA LYS A 575 23.99 -30.12 -13.74
C LYS A 575 23.90 -31.43 -12.94
N ASP A 576 23.04 -31.47 -11.94
CA ASP A 576 22.95 -32.62 -11.04
C ASP A 576 22.35 -33.85 -11.76
N THR A 577 21.48 -33.62 -12.75
CA THR A 577 20.98 -34.66 -13.66
C THR A 577 22.11 -35.24 -14.52
N VAL A 578 22.93 -34.39 -15.14
CA VAL A 578 24.11 -34.82 -15.94
C VAL A 578 25.10 -35.62 -15.07
N LEU A 579 25.41 -35.14 -13.87
CA LEU A 579 26.30 -35.83 -12.93
C LEU A 579 25.73 -37.18 -12.45
N SER A 580 24.43 -37.25 -12.18
CA SER A 580 23.72 -38.50 -11.82
C SER A 580 23.74 -39.52 -12.97
N VAL A 581 23.60 -39.07 -14.22
CA VAL A 581 23.72 -39.94 -15.40
C VAL A 581 25.16 -40.40 -15.61
N ARG A 582 26.18 -39.55 -15.36
CA ARG A 582 27.58 -39.98 -15.34
C ARG A 582 27.88 -40.99 -14.24
N GLU A 583 27.33 -40.84 -13.04
CA GLU A 583 27.52 -41.82 -11.97
C GLU A 583 26.92 -43.19 -12.33
N ALA A 584 25.74 -43.20 -12.95
CA ALA A 584 25.12 -44.43 -13.47
C ALA A 584 25.97 -45.06 -14.59
N TYR A 585 26.41 -44.27 -15.58
CA TYR A 585 27.33 -44.74 -16.62
C TYR A 585 28.63 -45.32 -16.04
N ASN A 586 29.17 -44.71 -14.98
CA ASN A 586 30.42 -45.17 -14.36
C ASN A 586 30.27 -46.52 -13.63
N LYS A 587 29.06 -46.88 -13.15
CA LYS A 587 28.76 -48.15 -12.46
C LYS A 587 28.72 -49.37 -13.40
N LEU A 588 28.38 -49.16 -14.68
CA LEU A 588 28.43 -50.20 -15.72
C LEU A 588 29.83 -50.84 -15.81
N THR A 589 29.93 -52.12 -16.18
CA THR A 589 31.22 -52.75 -16.51
C THR A 589 31.77 -52.22 -17.84
N ASP A 590 33.05 -52.49 -18.11
CA ASP A 590 33.69 -52.10 -19.37
C ASP A 590 33.02 -52.76 -20.61
N ALA A 591 32.28 -53.86 -20.42
CA ALA A 591 31.52 -54.53 -21.47
C ALA A 591 30.19 -53.83 -21.76
N GLU A 592 29.42 -53.45 -20.73
CA GLU A 592 28.19 -52.65 -20.92
C GLU A 592 28.51 -51.23 -21.40
N LYS A 593 29.57 -50.58 -20.88
CA LYS A 593 30.03 -49.26 -21.36
C LYS A 593 30.33 -49.25 -22.86
N ALA A 594 30.87 -50.35 -23.39
CA ALA A 594 31.14 -50.50 -24.82
C ALA A 594 29.87 -50.69 -25.69
N GLN A 595 28.71 -50.91 -25.07
CA GLN A 595 27.41 -50.94 -25.73
C GLN A 595 26.64 -49.60 -25.64
N VAL A 596 27.03 -48.67 -24.75
CA VAL A 596 26.37 -47.35 -24.60
C VAL A 596 26.76 -46.43 -25.76
N THR A 597 26.00 -46.51 -26.86
CA THR A 597 26.36 -45.86 -28.13
C THR A 597 26.34 -44.33 -28.13
N ASN A 598 25.71 -43.70 -27.13
CA ASN A 598 25.54 -42.24 -27.03
C ASN A 598 26.43 -41.57 -25.96
N ALA A 599 27.40 -42.29 -25.38
CA ALA A 599 28.25 -41.81 -24.28
C ALA A 599 29.02 -40.50 -24.58
N ASP A 600 29.27 -40.19 -25.85
CA ASP A 600 29.88 -38.93 -26.29
C ASP A 600 29.00 -37.70 -26.00
N LYS A 601 27.66 -37.82 -26.05
CA LYS A 601 26.73 -36.73 -25.66
C LYS A 601 26.98 -36.33 -24.21
N LEU A 602 27.04 -37.31 -23.31
CA LEU A 602 27.27 -37.09 -21.88
C LEU A 602 28.62 -36.38 -21.61
N ALA A 603 29.69 -36.76 -22.33
CA ALA A 603 30.99 -36.07 -22.22
C ALA A 603 30.95 -34.63 -22.75
N GLY A 604 30.18 -34.36 -23.80
CA GLY A 604 29.94 -33.00 -24.31
C GLY A 604 29.19 -32.12 -23.30
N LEU A 605 28.20 -32.68 -22.60
CA LEU A 605 27.43 -31.97 -21.57
C LEU A 605 28.31 -31.58 -20.36
N GLU A 606 29.17 -32.47 -19.88
CA GLU A 606 30.09 -32.16 -18.77
C GLU A 606 31.11 -31.06 -19.11
N ALA A 607 31.66 -31.10 -20.33
CA ALA A 607 32.53 -30.05 -20.83
C ALA A 607 31.79 -28.71 -20.89
N ARG A 608 30.54 -28.71 -21.36
CA ARG A 608 29.71 -27.52 -21.45
C ARG A 608 29.30 -26.95 -20.08
N LEU A 609 28.97 -27.80 -19.10
CA LEU A 609 28.74 -27.36 -17.71
C LEU A 609 29.95 -26.60 -17.16
N THR A 610 31.16 -27.12 -17.41
CA THR A 610 32.42 -26.48 -16.98
C THR A 610 32.60 -25.09 -17.61
N GLU A 611 32.19 -24.91 -18.88
CA GLU A 611 32.17 -23.58 -19.53
C GLU A 611 31.13 -22.63 -18.91
N LEU A 612 29.93 -23.15 -18.62
CA LEU A 612 28.82 -22.37 -18.06
C LEU A 612 29.13 -21.90 -16.63
N GLU A 613 29.72 -22.75 -15.78
CA GLU A 613 30.17 -22.37 -14.43
C GLU A 613 31.24 -21.27 -14.49
N ALA A 614 32.21 -21.40 -15.39
CA ALA A 614 33.26 -20.40 -15.60
C ALA A 614 32.71 -19.08 -16.17
N ALA A 615 31.66 -19.13 -16.99
CA ALA A 615 30.95 -17.94 -17.48
C ALA A 615 30.15 -17.26 -16.37
N ALA A 616 29.43 -18.03 -15.54
CA ALA A 616 28.61 -17.53 -14.44
C ALA A 616 29.46 -16.81 -13.38
N GLU A 617 30.52 -17.42 -12.86
CA GLU A 617 31.40 -16.76 -11.86
C GLU A 617 32.14 -15.55 -12.45
N LYS A 618 32.48 -15.55 -13.75
CA LYS A 618 33.03 -14.38 -14.44
C LYS A 618 32.03 -13.22 -14.49
N GLU A 619 30.75 -13.51 -14.73
CA GLU A 619 29.68 -12.51 -14.71
C GLU A 619 29.42 -12.00 -13.27
N LEU A 620 29.42 -12.92 -12.30
CA LEU A 620 29.21 -12.62 -10.88
C LEU A 620 30.36 -11.76 -10.31
N ALA A 621 31.61 -12.03 -10.70
CA ALA A 621 32.76 -11.17 -10.43
C ALA A 621 32.61 -9.76 -11.04
N ALA A 622 32.09 -9.65 -12.26
CA ALA A 622 31.79 -8.35 -12.87
C ALA A 622 30.67 -7.60 -12.13
N LYS A 623 29.61 -8.30 -11.70
CA LYS A 623 28.53 -7.77 -10.85
C LYS A 623 29.05 -7.28 -9.49
N ARG A 624 29.93 -8.04 -8.82
CA ARG A 624 30.61 -7.64 -7.56
C ARG A 624 31.43 -6.35 -7.73
N ALA A 625 32.26 -6.27 -8.77
CA ALA A 625 33.07 -5.09 -9.07
C ALA A 625 32.22 -3.86 -9.44
N ALA A 626 31.11 -4.05 -10.16
CA ALA A 626 30.15 -2.99 -10.46
C ALA A 626 29.45 -2.49 -9.19
N LEU A 627 29.07 -3.38 -8.27
CA LEU A 627 28.47 -3.00 -6.98
C LEU A 627 29.44 -2.19 -6.12
N GLU A 628 30.69 -2.63 -5.95
CA GLU A 628 31.70 -1.91 -5.18
C GLU A 628 31.91 -0.47 -5.71
N LYS A 629 32.05 -0.32 -7.03
CA LYS A 629 32.11 0.98 -7.71
C LYS A 629 30.84 1.84 -7.49
N ASN A 630 29.66 1.22 -7.51
CA ASN A 630 28.38 1.92 -7.31
C ASN A 630 28.20 2.40 -5.86
N VAL A 631 28.64 1.62 -4.87
CA VAL A 631 28.64 2.02 -3.44
C VAL A 631 29.66 3.12 -3.18
N ASP A 632 30.80 3.13 -3.88
CA ASP A 632 31.78 4.22 -3.86
C ASP A 632 31.28 5.49 -4.56
N ALA A 633 30.35 5.38 -5.50
CA ALA A 633 29.72 6.51 -6.18
C ALA A 633 28.58 7.19 -5.39
N ILE A 634 28.14 6.65 -4.24
CA ILE A 634 27.13 7.28 -3.38
C ILE A 634 27.67 8.63 -2.88
N ALA A 635 26.93 9.70 -3.17
CA ALA A 635 27.31 11.06 -2.81
C ALA A 635 27.36 11.26 -1.28
N THR A 636 28.50 11.69 -0.75
CA THR A 636 28.65 12.01 0.68
C THR A 636 28.60 13.53 0.92
N PRO A 637 27.91 14.01 1.97
CA PRO A 637 27.11 13.24 2.92
C PRO A 637 25.80 12.73 2.29
N VAL A 638 25.43 11.49 2.62
CA VAL A 638 24.26 10.80 2.07
C VAL A 638 22.95 11.54 2.39
N LYS A 639 21.98 11.48 1.46
CA LYS A 639 20.67 12.12 1.58
C LYS A 639 19.61 11.13 2.04
N ILE A 640 18.52 11.65 2.59
CA ILE A 640 17.35 10.85 2.97
C ILE A 640 16.79 10.03 1.80
N GLY A 641 16.65 10.65 0.61
CA GLY A 641 16.13 9.98 -0.59
C GLY A 641 17.00 8.82 -1.08
N ASP A 642 18.26 8.74 -0.67
CA ASP A 642 19.17 7.66 -1.06
C ASP A 642 18.86 6.34 -0.31
N LYS A 643 17.95 6.33 0.69
CA LYS A 643 17.55 5.13 1.48
C LYS A 643 17.22 3.92 0.60
N SER A 644 16.41 4.13 -0.44
CA SER A 644 16.01 3.05 -1.37
C SER A 644 17.21 2.49 -2.14
N LEU A 645 18.11 3.35 -2.60
CA LEU A 645 19.33 2.95 -3.32
C LEU A 645 20.31 2.18 -2.41
N VAL A 646 20.50 2.65 -1.17
CA VAL A 646 21.34 1.98 -0.17
C VAL A 646 20.78 0.59 0.18
N ASN A 647 19.46 0.47 0.34
CA ASN A 647 18.79 -0.82 0.54
C ASN A 647 18.92 -1.74 -0.69
N GLN A 648 18.73 -1.21 -1.91
CA GLN A 648 18.92 -1.98 -3.14
C GLN A 648 20.36 -2.50 -3.26
N TYR A 649 21.35 -1.73 -2.82
CA TYR A 649 22.75 -2.16 -2.83
C TYR A 649 23.08 -3.17 -1.72
N LEU A 650 22.34 -3.21 -0.61
CA LEU A 650 22.42 -4.30 0.37
C LEU A 650 21.81 -5.59 -0.20
N LEU A 651 20.62 -5.53 -0.81
CA LEU A 651 20.00 -6.70 -1.46
C LEU A 651 20.88 -7.27 -2.59
N LYS A 652 21.53 -6.39 -3.37
CA LYS A 652 22.53 -6.76 -4.39
C LYS A 652 23.85 -7.27 -3.79
N LEU A 653 24.12 -7.02 -2.50
CA LEU A 653 25.31 -7.54 -1.82
C LEU A 653 25.12 -9.00 -1.40
N ASP A 654 23.93 -9.32 -0.88
CA ASP A 654 23.63 -10.64 -0.35
C ASP A 654 23.46 -11.69 -1.46
N THR A 655 22.92 -11.28 -2.62
CA THR A 655 22.74 -12.13 -3.82
C THR A 655 24.03 -12.46 -4.59
N LEU A 656 25.18 -11.88 -4.24
CA LEU A 656 26.45 -12.06 -4.97
C LEU A 656 27.43 -13.07 -4.35
N GLY A 657 26.92 -13.99 -3.52
CA GLY A 657 27.74 -14.97 -2.79
C GLY A 657 28.69 -14.29 -1.81
N ASP A 658 29.81 -14.92 -1.47
CA ASP A 658 30.84 -14.36 -0.58
C ASP A 658 32.14 -14.02 -1.32
N TRP A 659 32.75 -12.90 -0.94
CA TRP A 659 34.06 -12.43 -1.41
C TRP A 659 34.67 -11.42 -0.42
N ASP A 660 35.99 -11.21 -0.51
CA ASP A 660 36.78 -10.43 0.48
C ASP A 660 36.20 -9.04 0.84
N SER A 661 35.70 -8.28 -0.15
CA SER A 661 35.15 -6.94 0.11
C SER A 661 33.74 -6.92 0.72
N LYS A 662 32.99 -8.03 0.70
CA LYS A 662 31.55 -8.06 1.08
C LYS A 662 31.30 -7.43 2.44
N ALA A 663 32.04 -7.86 3.46
CA ALA A 663 31.89 -7.37 4.84
C ALA A 663 32.23 -5.87 4.99
N ALA A 664 33.16 -5.33 4.17
CA ALA A 664 33.50 -3.91 4.17
C ALA A 664 32.39 -3.07 3.53
N ILE A 665 31.82 -3.54 2.42
CA ILE A 665 30.72 -2.89 1.72
C ILE A 665 29.43 -2.91 2.57
N ALA A 666 29.08 -4.05 3.18
CA ALA A 666 27.97 -4.18 4.13
C ALA A 666 28.06 -3.13 5.25
N LYS A 667 29.24 -3.00 5.86
CA LYS A 667 29.50 -2.03 6.94
C LYS A 667 29.36 -0.58 6.48
N LYS A 668 29.80 -0.27 5.25
CA LYS A 668 29.67 1.07 4.65
C LYS A 668 28.21 1.45 4.39
N LEU A 669 27.43 0.55 3.81
CA LEU A 669 26.00 0.76 3.52
C LEU A 669 25.16 0.90 4.80
N ASN A 670 25.39 0.05 5.80
CA ASN A 670 24.73 0.18 7.11
C ASN A 670 25.11 1.48 7.86
N GLY A 671 26.34 1.98 7.65
CA GLY A 671 26.74 3.33 8.07
C GLY A 671 25.87 4.42 7.44
N TYR A 672 25.67 4.36 6.11
CA TYR A 672 24.80 5.30 5.40
C TYR A 672 23.34 5.23 5.88
N LEU A 673 22.78 4.05 6.16
CA LEU A 673 21.42 3.94 6.74
C LEU A 673 21.32 4.60 8.12
N THR A 674 22.37 4.48 8.94
CA THR A 674 22.44 5.12 10.26
C THR A 674 22.45 6.65 10.13
N ASP A 675 23.25 7.20 9.21
CA ASP A 675 23.28 8.63 8.91
C ASP A 675 21.94 9.13 8.36
N ILE A 676 21.31 8.39 7.43
CA ILE A 676 19.99 8.69 6.88
C ILE A 676 18.93 8.80 7.99
N ALA A 677 18.85 7.80 8.88
CA ALA A 677 17.89 7.78 9.97
C ALA A 677 18.08 8.98 10.93
N ALA A 678 19.33 9.35 11.19
CA ALA A 678 19.66 10.54 12.00
C ALA A 678 19.25 11.85 11.31
N ARG A 679 19.31 11.94 9.96
CA ARG A 679 18.82 13.11 9.21
C ARG A 679 17.30 13.17 9.12
N GLN A 680 16.63 12.04 8.83
CA GLN A 680 15.16 11.96 8.79
C GLN A 680 14.55 12.44 10.10
N LYS A 681 15.07 11.97 11.24
CA LYS A 681 14.60 12.38 12.57
C LYS A 681 14.66 13.90 12.80
N LEU A 682 15.63 14.62 12.21
CA LEU A 682 15.72 16.09 12.32
C LEU A 682 14.63 16.80 11.52
N VAL A 683 14.18 16.22 10.41
CA VAL A 683 13.02 16.69 9.62
C VAL A 683 11.74 16.43 10.41
N ASP A 684 11.51 15.19 10.86
CA ASP A 684 10.30 14.78 11.59
C ASP A 684 10.11 15.57 12.89
N ASP A 685 11.20 15.76 13.65
CA ASP A 685 11.19 16.56 14.88
C ASP A 685 10.92 18.04 14.62
N LEU A 686 11.27 18.57 13.44
CA LEU A 686 10.95 19.95 13.08
C LEU A 686 9.51 20.09 12.56
N ASP A 687 9.05 19.22 11.66
CA ASP A 687 7.70 19.33 11.09
C ASP A 687 6.62 19.19 12.17
N ARG A 688 6.80 18.19 13.04
CA ARG A 688 5.95 17.98 14.23
C ARG A 688 5.99 19.16 15.20
N ASP A 689 7.11 19.86 15.32
CA ASP A 689 7.21 21.08 16.14
C ASP A 689 6.59 22.31 15.47
N ILE A 690 6.57 22.38 14.13
CA ILE A 690 5.81 23.41 13.41
C ILE A 690 4.31 23.18 13.64
N TRP A 691 3.81 21.98 13.34
CA TRP A 691 2.40 21.60 13.52
C TRP A 691 1.87 21.89 14.93
N ASN A 692 2.61 21.46 15.96
CA ASN A 692 2.16 21.61 17.34
C ASN A 692 2.26 23.05 17.90
N GLN A 693 3.06 23.93 17.28
CA GLN A 693 3.38 25.24 17.88
C GLN A 693 2.93 26.45 17.04
N VAL A 694 2.70 26.27 15.73
CA VAL A 694 2.31 27.30 14.77
C VAL A 694 0.90 27.06 14.26
N ASP A 695 -0.08 27.73 14.87
CA ASP A 695 -1.43 27.86 14.34
C ASP A 695 -1.45 29.01 13.30
N PRO A 696 -1.63 28.72 11.99
CA PRO A 696 -1.60 29.73 10.94
C PRO A 696 -2.80 30.71 10.99
N LEU A 697 -3.88 30.37 11.71
CA LEU A 697 -5.02 31.26 11.93
C LEU A 697 -4.77 32.22 13.10
N ARG A 698 -3.91 31.86 14.07
CA ARG A 698 -3.73 32.57 15.36
C ARG A 698 -2.33 33.14 15.61
N VAL A 699 -1.59 33.45 14.55
CA VAL A 699 -0.28 34.12 14.62
C VAL A 699 -0.42 35.54 15.18
N ASN A 700 0.38 35.89 16.19
CA ASN A 700 0.44 37.22 16.80
C ASN A 700 1.80 37.43 17.51
N GLN A 701 2.09 38.66 17.96
CA GLN A 701 3.39 39.06 18.53
C GLN A 701 3.88 38.23 19.74
N SER A 702 3.02 37.46 20.43
CA SER A 702 3.48 36.52 21.47
C SER A 702 4.21 35.29 20.93
N LYS A 703 3.94 34.90 19.67
CA LYS A 703 4.54 33.74 18.99
C LYS A 703 5.93 34.01 18.41
N THR A 704 6.38 35.26 18.37
CA THR A 704 7.65 35.72 17.78
C THR A 704 8.86 34.85 18.14
N SER A 705 9.06 34.55 19.43
CA SER A 705 10.22 33.73 19.87
C SER A 705 10.12 32.28 19.37
N THR A 706 8.92 31.72 19.23
CA THR A 706 8.69 30.37 18.73
C THR A 706 8.93 30.31 17.21
N VAL A 707 8.31 31.21 16.45
CA VAL A 707 8.46 31.27 14.98
C VAL A 707 9.92 31.47 14.60
N LYS A 708 10.63 32.41 15.24
CA LYS A 708 12.05 32.67 14.94
C LYS A 708 12.99 31.51 15.33
N LYS A 709 12.66 30.71 16.36
CA LYS A 709 13.38 29.47 16.69
C LYS A 709 13.14 28.35 15.67
N LEU A 710 11.90 28.18 15.20
CA LEU A 710 11.56 27.17 14.19
C LEU A 710 12.17 27.52 12.83
N MET A 711 12.13 28.80 12.42
CA MET A 711 12.84 29.30 11.24
C MET A 711 14.36 29.09 11.33
N SER A 712 14.95 29.21 12.52
CA SER A 712 16.38 28.94 12.73
C SER A 712 16.72 27.45 12.57
N ARG A 713 15.82 26.53 12.94
CA ARG A 713 15.98 25.08 12.69
C ARG A 713 15.77 24.73 11.21
N TYR A 714 14.78 25.33 10.58
CA TYR A 714 14.52 25.21 9.14
C TYR A 714 15.74 25.59 8.30
N ALA A 715 16.35 26.74 8.59
CA ALA A 715 17.57 27.22 7.94
C ALA A 715 18.83 26.35 8.18
N ALA A 716 18.78 25.40 9.12
CA ALA A 716 19.86 24.46 9.42
C ALA A 716 19.68 23.07 8.75
N LEU A 717 18.53 22.81 8.10
CA LEU A 717 18.32 21.67 7.23
C LEU A 717 18.93 21.92 5.83
N ARG A 718 19.29 20.86 5.12
CA ARG A 718 19.76 20.90 3.73
C ARG A 718 18.61 21.20 2.76
N LEU A 719 18.91 21.64 1.54
CA LEU A 719 17.91 22.02 0.53
C LEU A 719 17.05 20.85 0.01
N ASP A 720 17.50 19.61 0.16
CA ASP A 720 16.72 18.39 -0.06
C ASP A 720 15.80 18.11 1.14
N GLU A 721 16.32 18.17 2.36
CA GLU A 721 15.59 17.95 3.61
C GLU A 721 14.48 18.99 3.85
N GLN A 722 14.72 20.26 3.50
CA GLN A 722 13.74 21.35 3.63
C GLN A 722 12.46 21.13 2.80
N LYS A 723 12.51 20.28 1.76
CA LYS A 723 11.36 19.94 0.91
C LYS A 723 10.47 18.84 1.49
N LEU A 724 10.96 18.12 2.50
CA LEU A 724 10.25 17.01 3.16
C LEU A 724 9.35 17.48 4.31
N LEU A 725 9.38 18.78 4.63
CA LEU A 725 8.54 19.40 5.66
C LEU A 725 7.14 19.73 5.11
N ALA A 726 6.16 18.88 5.40
CA ALA A 726 4.77 19.10 5.00
C ALA A 726 4.18 20.42 5.53
N ASN A 727 4.60 20.85 6.73
CA ASN A 727 4.04 22.01 7.42
C ASN A 727 4.82 23.32 7.21
N VAL A 728 5.82 23.33 6.32
CA VAL A 728 6.71 24.49 6.11
C VAL A 728 5.97 25.78 5.74
N GLN A 729 4.89 25.71 4.96
CA GLN A 729 4.12 26.90 4.55
C GLN A 729 3.50 27.61 5.76
N SER A 730 2.98 26.86 6.75
CA SER A 730 2.43 27.42 7.99
C SER A 730 3.49 28.20 8.78
N LEU A 731 4.74 27.72 8.77
CA LEU A 731 5.87 28.42 9.40
C LEU A 731 6.26 29.69 8.61
N GLN A 732 6.28 29.63 7.28
CA GLN A 732 6.63 30.76 6.42
C GLN A 732 5.56 31.88 6.47
N ASP A 733 4.27 31.54 6.36
CA ASP A 733 3.15 32.47 6.55
C ASP A 733 3.23 33.13 7.93
N ALA A 734 3.52 32.35 8.99
CA ALA A 734 3.68 32.88 10.33
C ALA A 734 4.90 33.82 10.46
N ALA A 735 6.02 33.53 9.78
CA ALA A 735 7.17 34.44 9.76
C ALA A 735 6.83 35.78 9.10
N VAL A 736 6.19 35.77 7.93
CA VAL A 736 5.76 36.99 7.22
C VAL A 736 4.79 37.82 8.06
N ILE A 737 3.86 37.17 8.78
CA ILE A 737 2.95 37.87 9.71
C ILE A 737 3.72 38.48 10.89
N ILE A 738 4.65 37.74 11.51
CA ILE A 738 5.45 38.24 12.64
C ILE A 738 6.30 39.44 12.22
N ASP A 739 7.01 39.37 11.09
CA ASP A 739 7.87 40.46 10.62
C ASP A 739 7.04 41.70 10.25
N SER A 740 5.88 41.53 9.61
CA SER A 740 4.91 42.63 9.36
C SER A 740 4.48 43.32 10.66
N LEU A 741 4.21 42.55 11.71
CA LEU A 741 3.78 43.04 13.02
C LEU A 741 4.93 43.70 13.82
N GLU A 742 6.19 43.40 13.51
CA GLU A 742 7.34 44.14 14.04
C GLU A 742 7.55 45.48 13.30
N ASP A 743 7.28 45.52 11.99
CA ASP A 743 7.27 46.74 11.17
C ASP A 743 6.06 47.67 11.41
N GLY A 744 5.15 47.31 12.32
CA GLY A 744 3.98 48.11 12.69
C GLY A 744 2.77 47.97 11.76
N ILE A 745 2.71 46.90 10.98
CA ILE A 745 1.66 46.59 10.01
C ILE A 745 0.86 45.37 10.51
N VAL A 746 -0.46 45.49 10.61
CA VAL A 746 -1.32 44.29 10.69
C VAL A 746 -1.65 43.87 9.25
N PRO A 747 -1.12 42.74 8.75
CA PRO A 747 -1.25 42.39 7.35
C PRO A 747 -2.65 41.86 7.01
N LYS A 748 -3.01 41.93 5.73
CA LYS A 748 -4.27 41.42 5.13
C LYS A 748 -4.65 40.03 5.64
N LYS A 749 -3.66 39.12 5.75
CA LYS A 749 -3.84 37.74 6.23
C LYS A 749 -4.41 37.63 7.64
N VAL A 750 -4.04 38.55 8.55
CA VAL A 750 -4.63 38.58 9.91
C VAL A 750 -6.11 38.94 9.85
N PHE A 751 -6.51 39.84 8.94
CA PHE A 751 -7.93 40.18 8.75
C PHE A 751 -8.72 39.07 8.06
N GLU A 752 -8.13 38.32 7.12
CA GLU A 752 -8.71 37.10 6.55
C GLU A 752 -8.96 36.05 7.63
N ASN A 753 -7.95 35.78 8.47
CA ASN A 753 -8.06 34.86 9.60
C ASN A 753 -9.18 35.30 10.56
N LEU A 754 -9.26 36.59 10.91
CA LEU A 754 -10.33 37.14 11.77
C LEU A 754 -11.73 37.05 11.14
N MET A 755 -11.85 37.22 9.83
CA MET A 755 -13.11 37.00 9.12
C MET A 755 -13.51 35.52 9.10
N SER A 756 -12.56 34.59 9.18
CA SER A 756 -12.83 33.16 9.34
C SER A 756 -13.21 32.80 10.80
N THR A 757 -12.33 33.07 11.76
CA THR A 757 -12.48 32.62 13.16
C THR A 757 -13.50 33.42 13.98
N LYS A 758 -13.78 34.67 13.58
CA LYS A 758 -14.57 35.66 14.36
C LYS A 758 -14.02 35.94 15.77
N GLU A 759 -12.74 35.65 16.00
CA GLU A 759 -12.02 35.92 17.25
C GLU A 759 -11.57 37.39 17.37
N THR A 760 -10.89 37.74 18.46
CA THR A 760 -10.30 39.08 18.66
C THR A 760 -8.79 39.07 18.45
N PHE A 761 -8.25 40.00 17.66
CA PHE A 761 -6.81 40.20 17.53
C PHE A 761 -6.37 41.42 18.35
N VAL A 762 -5.22 41.32 19.01
CA VAL A 762 -4.60 42.43 19.76
C VAL A 762 -3.21 42.70 19.19
N TYR A 763 -3.03 43.89 18.65
CA TYR A 763 -1.72 44.46 18.35
C TYR A 763 -1.20 45.25 19.56
N TYR A 764 0.09 45.12 19.85
CA TYR A 764 0.81 45.85 20.89
C TYR A 764 1.84 46.78 20.22
N GLY A 765 1.84 48.06 20.60
CA GLY A 765 2.75 49.05 20.04
C GLY A 765 3.22 50.10 21.04
N LEU A 766 4.23 50.86 20.64
CA LEU A 766 4.75 52.02 21.36
C LEU A 766 4.51 53.29 20.54
N THR A 767 4.10 54.38 21.19
CA THR A 767 4.01 55.70 20.55
C THR A 767 5.42 56.23 20.24
N PRO A 768 5.56 57.27 19.39
CA PRO A 768 6.85 57.92 19.14
C PRO A 768 7.55 58.48 20.39
N ASP A 769 6.79 58.71 21.47
CA ASP A 769 7.27 59.20 22.76
C ASP A 769 7.59 58.07 23.76
N GLY A 770 7.32 56.80 23.40
CA GLY A 770 7.63 55.59 24.16
C GLY A 770 6.47 54.98 24.96
N ASP A 771 5.31 55.62 25.01
CA ASP A 771 4.14 55.13 25.76
C ASP A 771 3.52 53.89 25.09
N ALA A 772 3.09 52.91 25.89
CA ALA A 772 2.47 51.69 25.37
C ALA A 772 0.99 51.87 25.01
N TYR A 773 0.57 51.27 23.88
CA TYR A 773 -0.83 51.14 23.48
C TYR A 773 -1.15 49.75 22.92
N THR A 774 -2.43 49.43 22.88
CA THR A 774 -2.98 48.27 22.15
C THR A 774 -4.06 48.69 21.17
N LEU A 775 -4.11 48.01 20.02
CA LEU A 775 -5.22 48.05 19.08
C LEU A 775 -5.89 46.67 19.06
N THR A 776 -7.15 46.61 19.51
CA THR A 776 -7.94 45.37 19.56
C THR A 776 -9.02 45.39 18.48
N TRP A 777 -8.94 44.47 17.51
CA TRP A 777 -9.98 44.24 16.50
C TRP A 777 -10.90 43.10 16.92
N ASP A 778 -12.21 43.28 16.69
CA ASP A 778 -13.21 42.21 16.83
C ASP A 778 -13.54 41.62 15.45
N GLY A 779 -13.17 40.35 15.21
CA GLY A 779 -13.40 39.62 13.96
C GLY A 779 -14.87 39.52 13.54
N LYS A 780 -15.82 39.69 14.47
CA LYS A 780 -17.26 39.79 14.16
C LYS A 780 -17.62 41.08 13.43
N THR A 781 -16.73 42.06 13.43
CA THR A 781 -16.91 43.39 12.82
C THR A 781 -16.00 43.64 11.63
N VAL A 782 -15.10 42.70 11.30
CA VAL A 782 -14.22 42.81 10.13
C VAL A 782 -15.04 42.51 8.88
N THR A 783 -15.01 43.44 7.92
CA THR A 783 -15.83 43.44 6.69
C THR A 783 -15.00 43.60 5.42
N SER A 784 -13.68 43.70 5.56
CA SER A 784 -12.72 43.76 4.47
C SER A 784 -11.34 43.34 4.97
N ALA A 785 -10.46 42.88 4.08
CA ALA A 785 -9.08 42.54 4.43
C ALA A 785 -8.08 43.25 3.50
N LYS A 786 -7.26 44.11 4.11
CA LYS A 786 -6.16 44.89 3.53
C LYS A 786 -5.10 45.11 4.62
N ASP A 787 -3.87 45.47 4.26
CA ASP A 787 -2.88 45.83 5.28
C ASP A 787 -3.30 47.10 6.02
N VAL A 788 -3.08 47.15 7.33
CA VAL A 788 -3.43 48.29 8.19
C VAL A 788 -2.22 48.76 8.98
N GLN A 789 -1.89 50.04 8.84
CA GLN A 789 -0.85 50.73 9.59
C GLN A 789 -1.28 50.90 11.05
N ALA A 790 -0.73 50.07 11.93
CA ALA A 790 -1.13 49.97 13.34
C ALA A 790 -0.55 51.07 14.23
N GLY A 791 0.34 51.90 13.69
CA GLY A 791 0.95 53.04 14.39
C GLY A 791 -0.08 54.02 14.96
N VAL A 792 0.14 54.44 16.21
CA VAL A 792 -0.65 55.48 16.88
C VAL A 792 0.26 56.54 17.47
N LYS A 793 -0.08 57.80 17.23
CA LYS A 793 0.49 58.96 17.91
C LYS A 793 -0.59 59.64 18.75
N MET A 794 -0.24 60.00 19.99
CA MET A 794 -1.08 60.81 20.86
C MET A 794 -0.39 62.14 21.16
N THR A 795 -1.14 63.17 21.52
CA THR A 795 -0.62 64.43 22.05
C THR A 795 -1.60 64.96 23.09
N THR A 796 -1.10 65.40 24.24
CA THR A 796 -1.92 65.86 25.39
C THR A 796 -1.43 67.22 25.89
N GLY A 797 -2.19 67.83 26.81
CA GLY A 797 -1.79 69.10 27.44
C GLY A 797 -1.76 70.27 26.46
N SER A 798 -0.70 71.11 26.53
CA SER A 798 -0.58 72.34 25.73
C SER A 798 -0.23 72.12 24.25
N GLY A 799 0.07 70.88 23.83
CA GLY A 799 0.34 70.54 22.43
C GLY A 799 -0.91 70.28 21.57
N THR A 800 -2.10 70.34 22.15
CA THR A 800 -3.37 70.02 21.47
C THR A 800 -4.01 71.26 20.82
N ALA A 801 -5.09 71.04 20.06
CA ALA A 801 -5.96 72.12 19.64
C ALA A 801 -6.61 72.81 20.86
N ASN A 802 -6.63 74.14 20.89
CA ASN A 802 -7.27 74.89 21.99
C ASN A 802 -8.73 74.42 22.19
N GLY A 803 -9.10 74.14 23.45
CA GLY A 803 -10.37 73.52 23.81
C GLY A 803 -10.41 71.98 23.74
N THR A 804 -9.30 71.29 23.48
CA THR A 804 -9.23 69.81 23.44
C THR A 804 -8.21 69.25 24.43
N ALA A 805 -8.51 68.10 25.05
CA ALA A 805 -7.67 67.50 26.10
C ALA A 805 -6.62 66.52 25.56
N ALA A 806 -6.92 65.86 24.44
CA ALA A 806 -6.00 65.02 23.69
C ALA A 806 -6.30 65.12 22.19
N GLN A 807 -5.26 64.95 21.39
CA GLN A 807 -5.32 64.59 19.98
C GLN A 807 -4.78 63.18 19.82
N ILE A 808 -5.47 62.36 19.01
CA ILE A 808 -5.06 61.00 18.64
C ILE A 808 -4.96 60.95 17.13
N GLU A 809 -3.91 60.33 16.61
CA GLU A 809 -3.62 60.21 15.20
C GLU A 809 -3.21 58.76 14.91
N PHE A 810 -4.12 58.02 14.28
CA PHE A 810 -3.81 56.69 13.72
C PHE A 810 -3.01 56.88 12.42
N TYR A 811 -1.98 56.08 12.21
CA TYR A 811 -1.14 56.15 11.01
C TYR A 811 -1.90 55.64 9.77
N GLN A 812 -2.80 54.67 9.96
CA GLN A 812 -3.81 54.35 8.97
C GLN A 812 -4.76 55.53 8.76
N SER A 813 -4.90 55.99 7.53
CA SER A 813 -6.02 56.82 7.07
C SER A 813 -7.06 55.97 6.35
N GLY A 814 -8.35 56.22 6.57
CA GLY A 814 -9.42 55.46 5.90
C GLY A 814 -9.81 54.20 6.67
N SER A 815 -10.23 53.12 6.00
CA SER A 815 -10.75 51.91 6.67
C SER A 815 -9.78 51.32 7.69
N MET A 816 -10.28 50.91 8.86
CA MET A 816 -9.58 50.05 9.82
C MET A 816 -9.95 48.56 9.66
N ASN A 817 -10.53 48.18 8.51
CA ASN A 817 -11.09 46.85 8.15
C ASN A 817 -12.28 46.35 8.99
N GLY A 818 -12.42 46.82 10.23
CA GLY A 818 -13.55 46.55 11.12
C GLY A 818 -13.59 47.54 12.28
N SER A 819 -14.20 47.15 13.39
CA SER A 819 -14.20 47.92 14.63
C SER A 819 -12.92 47.65 15.42
N VAL A 820 -12.06 48.67 15.55
CA VAL A 820 -10.83 48.63 16.36
C VAL A 820 -10.98 49.48 17.61
N THR A 821 -10.57 48.93 18.76
CA THR A 821 -10.52 49.65 20.03
C THR A 821 -9.07 49.95 20.40
N LEU A 822 -8.76 51.25 20.49
CA LEU A 822 -7.51 51.75 21.06
C LEU A 822 -7.62 51.72 22.59
N SER A 823 -6.62 51.13 23.24
CA SER A 823 -6.32 51.38 24.66
C SER A 823 -4.91 51.96 24.76
N ALA A 824 -4.75 53.14 25.35
CA ALA A 824 -3.46 53.82 25.49
C ALA A 824 -3.32 54.47 26.86
N GLU A 825 -2.12 54.48 27.44
CA GLU A 825 -1.86 55.20 28.69
C GLU A 825 -1.90 56.72 28.45
N THR A 826 -2.41 57.50 29.40
CA THR A 826 -2.68 58.92 29.19
C THR A 826 -2.69 59.75 30.48
N SER A 827 -2.24 61.00 30.35
CA SER A 827 -2.33 62.03 31.39
C SER A 827 -3.67 62.79 31.42
N VAL A 828 -4.60 62.46 30.51
CA VAL A 828 -5.96 63.03 30.48
C VAL A 828 -6.73 62.62 31.75
N LYS A 829 -7.56 63.53 32.27
CA LYS A 829 -8.38 63.25 33.47
C LYS A 829 -9.48 62.22 33.17
N SER A 830 -9.71 61.32 34.12
CA SER A 830 -10.77 60.32 34.05
C SER A 830 -12.15 60.94 33.80
N GLY A 831 -12.94 60.32 32.93
CA GLY A 831 -14.26 60.79 32.51
C GLY A 831 -14.67 60.27 31.13
N SER A 832 -15.92 60.56 30.74
CA SER A 832 -16.40 60.36 29.37
C SER A 832 -16.24 61.64 28.56
N TRP A 833 -15.64 61.53 27.39
CA TRP A 833 -15.26 62.64 26.52
C TRP A 833 -15.98 62.55 25.18
N LYS A 834 -16.47 63.68 24.65
CA LYS A 834 -16.96 63.73 23.26
C LYS A 834 -15.74 63.63 22.34
N THR A 835 -15.72 62.66 21.42
CA THR A 835 -14.70 62.63 20.36
C THR A 835 -15.20 63.34 19.12
N TYR A 836 -14.27 64.00 18.44
CA TYR A 836 -14.49 64.63 17.15
C TYR A 836 -13.43 64.14 16.18
N TRP A 837 -13.83 63.85 14.94
CA TRP A 837 -12.91 63.42 13.88
C TRP A 837 -13.03 64.37 12.69
N MET A 838 -11.93 64.55 11.95
CA MET A 838 -11.95 65.29 10.69
C MET A 838 -12.23 64.31 9.56
N ASN A 839 -13.45 64.34 9.01
CA ASN A 839 -13.75 63.60 7.79
C ASN A 839 -13.00 64.28 6.60
N PRO A 840 -12.09 63.58 5.92
CA PRO A 840 -11.25 64.20 4.88
C PRO A 840 -12.07 64.56 3.64
N ASP A 841 -12.97 63.68 3.20
CA ASP A 841 -13.76 63.82 1.97
C ASP A 841 -14.71 65.02 2.00
N LYS A 842 -15.22 65.37 3.18
CA LYS A 842 -16.21 66.43 3.41
C LYS A 842 -15.60 67.68 4.07
N LEU A 843 -14.29 67.66 4.35
CA LEU A 843 -13.52 68.73 5.02
C LEU A 843 -14.22 69.31 6.27
N LYS A 844 -14.83 68.43 7.07
CA LYS A 844 -15.66 68.81 8.22
C LYS A 844 -15.31 67.98 9.46
N ILE A 845 -15.18 68.67 10.58
CA ILE A 845 -15.18 68.09 11.91
C ILE A 845 -16.58 67.52 12.19
N GLN A 846 -16.65 66.26 12.59
CA GLN A 846 -17.88 65.55 12.94
C GLN A 846 -17.73 64.93 14.33
N SER A 847 -18.80 64.94 15.13
CA SER A 847 -18.86 64.20 16.40
C SER A 847 -18.87 62.69 16.12
N ALA A 848 -17.98 61.95 16.77
CA ALA A 848 -17.98 60.49 16.79
C ALA A 848 -18.44 59.96 18.16
N LYS A 849 -18.21 58.67 18.46
CA LYS A 849 -18.61 58.04 19.74
C LYS A 849 -17.91 58.70 20.94
N THR A 850 -18.40 58.45 22.16
CA THR A 850 -17.68 58.85 23.37
C THR A 850 -16.41 58.02 23.59
N ALA A 851 -15.32 58.67 23.98
CA ALA A 851 -14.13 58.00 24.51
C ALA A 851 -14.17 58.03 26.04
N THR A 852 -13.70 56.95 26.68
CA THR A 852 -13.66 56.85 28.14
C THR A 852 -12.22 56.85 28.62
N VAL A 853 -11.90 57.75 29.53
CA VAL A 853 -10.63 57.71 30.27
C VAL A 853 -10.92 57.18 31.67
N SER A 854 -10.26 56.10 32.07
CA SER A 854 -10.37 55.49 33.40
C SER A 854 -9.03 54.92 33.83
N SER A 855 -8.69 55.09 35.11
CA SER A 855 -7.43 54.58 35.70
C SER A 855 -6.15 54.92 34.91
N GLY A 856 -6.09 56.10 34.28
CA GLY A 856 -4.94 56.53 33.48
C GLY A 856 -4.87 55.93 32.06
N LYS A 857 -5.91 55.21 31.59
CA LYS A 857 -5.98 54.70 30.22
C LYS A 857 -7.15 55.30 29.44
N LEU A 858 -6.85 55.81 28.24
CA LEU A 858 -7.80 56.20 27.22
C LEU A 858 -8.29 54.95 26.49
N ASN A 859 -9.61 54.77 26.42
CA ASN A 859 -10.26 53.73 25.63
C ASN A 859 -11.22 54.37 24.61
N MET A 860 -11.04 54.08 23.32
CA MET A 860 -11.92 54.56 22.25
C MET A 860 -12.00 53.57 21.09
N THR A 861 -13.19 53.44 20.51
CA THR A 861 -13.47 52.50 19.41
C THR A 861 -13.79 53.25 18.13
N VAL A 862 -13.08 52.93 17.04
CA VAL A 862 -13.21 53.55 15.71
C VAL A 862 -13.34 52.47 14.63
N THR A 863 -13.86 52.84 13.46
CA THR A 863 -13.88 52.00 12.24
C THR A 863 -13.10 52.62 11.08
N ILE A 864 -12.67 53.88 11.26
CA ILE A 864 -11.94 54.68 10.28
C ILE A 864 -10.75 55.31 11.02
N GLY A 865 -9.56 55.20 10.46
CA GLY A 865 -8.32 55.79 10.96
C GLY A 865 -8.13 57.22 10.43
N GLY A 866 -7.37 58.00 11.19
CA GLY A 866 -7.12 59.43 10.93
C GLY A 866 -6.95 60.19 12.25
N ARG A 867 -7.28 61.49 12.24
CA ARG A 867 -7.08 62.40 13.38
C ARG A 867 -8.37 62.66 14.16
N TYR A 868 -8.27 62.45 15.46
CA TYR A 868 -9.34 62.57 16.46
C TYR A 868 -8.95 63.56 17.58
N TRP A 869 -9.94 64.22 18.17
CA TRP A 869 -9.77 65.09 19.34
C TRP A 869 -10.81 64.79 20.42
N LEU A 870 -10.39 64.85 21.69
CA LEU A 870 -11.29 64.76 22.85
C LEU A 870 -11.62 66.16 23.38
N SER A 871 -12.90 66.47 23.59
CA SER A 871 -13.34 67.71 24.24
C SER A 871 -14.56 67.51 25.16
N THR A 872 -14.72 68.43 26.10
CA THR A 872 -15.95 68.65 26.88
C THR A 872 -16.87 69.71 26.26
N LYS A 873 -16.37 70.49 25.29
CA LYS A 873 -17.14 71.48 24.51
C LYS A 873 -17.57 70.88 23.16
N ASP A 874 -18.55 71.51 22.51
CA ASP A 874 -18.89 71.18 21.11
C ASP A 874 -17.98 71.92 20.13
N LEU A 875 -17.15 71.15 19.39
CA LEU A 875 -16.30 71.69 18.32
C LEU A 875 -17.13 71.94 17.05
N ARG A 876 -17.00 73.13 16.47
CA ARG A 876 -17.66 73.51 15.21
C ARG A 876 -16.68 74.17 14.23
N LEU A 877 -16.92 73.96 12.94
CA LEU A 877 -16.43 74.81 11.86
C LEU A 877 -17.57 75.75 11.45
N GLU A 878 -17.53 77.00 11.90
CA GLU A 878 -18.49 78.02 11.46
C GLU A 878 -17.85 78.96 10.41
N GLY A 879 -18.56 79.17 9.31
CA GLY A 879 -18.23 80.18 8.31
C GLY A 879 -18.61 81.58 8.79
N THR A 880 -18.08 82.61 8.11
CA THR A 880 -18.28 84.02 8.48
C THR A 880 -19.74 84.43 8.63
N THR A 881 -20.11 84.90 9.82
CA THR A 881 -21.32 85.70 10.07
C THR A 881 -20.96 87.19 10.15
N ALA A 882 -21.91 88.06 9.79
CA ALA A 882 -21.67 89.49 9.55
C ALA A 882 -21.63 90.36 10.83
N SER A 883 -20.80 90.01 11.82
CA SER A 883 -20.67 90.80 13.08
C SER A 883 -19.27 90.82 13.72
N GLY A 884 -18.22 90.42 13.00
CA GLY A 884 -16.84 90.88 13.29
C GLY A 884 -16.17 90.43 14.60
N ARG A 885 -16.70 89.41 15.29
CA ARG A 885 -16.06 88.78 16.45
C ARG A 885 -16.12 87.25 16.35
N THR A 886 -14.96 86.63 16.16
CA THR A 886 -14.76 85.18 16.25
C THR A 886 -13.60 84.87 17.19
N THR A 887 -13.87 84.09 18.23
CA THR A 887 -12.88 83.63 19.22
C THR A 887 -12.97 82.10 19.28
N GLU A 888 -11.85 81.39 19.12
CA GLU A 888 -11.79 79.92 18.92
C GLU A 888 -12.49 79.52 17.59
N ILE A 889 -11.81 79.09 16.52
CA ILE A 889 -11.06 77.83 16.39
C ILE A 889 -9.90 77.93 15.35
N SER A 890 -9.50 79.14 14.95
CA SER A 890 -8.54 79.41 13.85
C SER A 890 -7.18 78.68 13.92
N SER A 891 -6.77 78.20 15.10
CA SER A 891 -5.53 77.44 15.31
C SER A 891 -5.57 75.98 14.81
N ILE A 892 -6.75 75.39 14.58
CA ILE A 892 -6.85 74.00 14.05
C ILE A 892 -6.46 73.96 12.56
N LEU A 893 -6.67 75.07 11.83
CA LEU A 893 -6.37 75.22 10.40
C LEU A 893 -5.04 75.95 10.12
N SER A 894 -4.23 76.25 11.15
CA SER A 894 -3.01 77.08 11.00
C SER A 894 -1.71 76.30 10.79
N THR A 895 -1.76 74.98 10.60
CA THR A 895 -0.63 74.20 10.07
C THR A 895 -0.61 74.29 8.54
N GLN A 896 0.59 74.37 7.96
CA GLN A 896 0.77 74.79 6.57
C GLN A 896 0.35 73.69 5.57
N GLY A 897 -0.80 73.88 4.89
CA GLY A 897 -1.22 73.00 3.79
C GLY A 897 -2.38 73.53 2.94
N VAL A 898 -3.41 74.12 3.55
CA VAL A 898 -4.72 74.37 2.88
C VAL A 898 -4.77 75.67 2.03
N LYS A 899 -3.69 76.46 1.95
CA LYS A 899 -3.72 77.83 1.40
C LYS A 899 -3.38 77.99 -0.09
N SER A 900 -2.88 76.97 -0.79
CA SER A 900 -2.39 77.10 -2.18
C SER A 900 -3.42 76.77 -3.27
N LEU A 901 -4.50 76.05 -2.97
CA LEU A 901 -5.37 75.42 -3.97
C LEU A 901 -6.49 76.31 -4.57
N ILE A 902 -6.56 77.60 -4.22
CA ILE A 902 -7.69 78.48 -4.64
C ILE A 902 -7.31 79.53 -5.69
N ASN A 903 -6.06 80.01 -5.71
CA ASN A 903 -5.65 81.12 -6.59
C ASN A 903 -4.66 80.69 -7.69
N ASN A 904 -5.24 80.28 -8.84
CA ASN A 904 -4.86 80.64 -10.23
C ASN A 904 -4.94 79.44 -11.18
N GLY A 905 -5.81 79.55 -12.18
CA GLY A 905 -5.81 78.67 -13.35
C GLY A 905 -5.04 79.28 -14.55
N LYS A 906 -4.81 78.44 -15.57
CA LYS A 906 -4.15 78.70 -16.88
C LYS A 906 -2.61 78.63 -16.92
N THR A 907 -2.12 77.50 -17.46
CA THR A 907 -1.26 77.35 -18.67
C THR A 907 -0.12 78.37 -18.96
N THR A 908 1.13 78.01 -19.32
CA THR A 908 1.84 76.69 -19.42
C THR A 908 3.35 76.84 -19.75
N ILE A 909 4.16 75.79 -19.45
CA ILE A 909 5.36 75.28 -20.18
C ILE A 909 6.70 76.06 -20.16
N SER A 910 7.78 75.33 -19.78
CA SER A 910 9.24 75.54 -20.05
C SER A 910 9.93 76.79 -19.44
N SER A 911 11.23 76.83 -19.12
CA SER A 911 12.32 75.85 -18.82
C SER A 911 13.54 76.66 -18.25
N ILE A 912 14.75 76.18 -17.90
CA ILE A 912 15.50 74.91 -17.99
C ILE A 912 16.61 74.89 -16.87
N GLN A 913 17.32 73.76 -16.64
CA GLN A 913 18.66 73.53 -15.99
C GLN A 913 19.23 74.52 -14.93
N SER A 914 19.96 74.13 -13.87
CA SER A 914 20.39 72.86 -13.22
C SER A 914 21.11 73.27 -11.89
N THR A 915 21.61 72.45 -10.95
CA THR A 915 21.89 71.00 -10.76
C THR A 915 21.43 70.59 -9.33
N GLY A 916 21.38 69.32 -8.89
CA GLY A 916 21.63 68.04 -9.54
C GLY A 916 22.04 66.94 -8.53
N SER A 917 21.09 66.08 -8.14
CA SER A 917 21.32 64.72 -7.65
C SER A 917 20.04 63.88 -7.85
N LYS A 918 20.12 62.55 -7.79
CA LYS A 918 19.07 61.62 -8.26
C LYS A 918 18.15 61.13 -7.13
N GLY A 919 16.88 60.86 -7.46
CA GLY A 919 15.92 60.21 -6.56
C GLY A 919 14.46 60.51 -6.90
N GLY A 920 14.00 60.17 -8.10
CA GLY A 920 12.64 60.48 -8.56
C GLY A 920 11.60 59.44 -8.14
N SER A 921 10.48 59.89 -7.56
CA SER A 921 9.25 59.10 -7.42
C SER A 921 8.38 59.23 -8.68
N THR A 922 7.63 58.19 -9.03
CA THR A 922 6.71 58.16 -10.19
C THR A 922 5.31 57.74 -9.78
N THR A 923 4.31 58.43 -10.33
CA THR A 923 2.87 58.20 -10.14
C THR A 923 2.43 56.84 -10.69
N LEU A 924 1.38 56.24 -10.11
CA LEU A 924 0.65 55.13 -10.74
C LEU A 924 0.17 55.55 -12.14
N GLY A 925 0.38 54.69 -13.13
CA GLY A 925 -0.04 54.92 -14.51
C GLY A 925 -0.22 53.61 -15.26
N THR A 926 -1.47 53.13 -15.33
CA THR A 926 -1.86 51.96 -16.11
C THR A 926 -1.46 52.15 -17.58
N ARG A 927 -0.83 51.14 -18.18
CA ARG A 927 -0.64 51.09 -19.64
C ARG A 927 -1.57 50.03 -20.21
N LYS A 928 -2.27 50.37 -21.30
CA LYS A 928 -2.90 49.36 -22.16
C LYS A 928 -1.79 48.81 -23.06
N ALA A 929 -1.63 47.49 -23.12
CA ALA A 929 -0.85 46.88 -24.21
C ALA A 929 -1.54 47.19 -25.54
N LEU A 930 -0.78 47.31 -26.63
CA LEU A 930 -1.33 47.34 -27.98
C LEU A 930 -1.61 45.90 -28.44
N GLU A 931 -2.60 45.73 -29.32
CA GLU A 931 -3.08 44.41 -29.74
C GLU A 931 -1.99 43.55 -30.44
N ASN A 932 -2.28 42.25 -30.65
CA ASN A 932 -1.46 41.18 -31.26
C ASN A 932 -0.69 40.22 -30.32
N GLY A 933 -1.32 39.71 -29.26
CA GLY A 933 -0.94 38.43 -28.61
C GLY A 933 0.47 38.36 -27.99
N MET A 934 1.08 39.51 -27.64
CA MET A 934 2.42 39.54 -27.06
C MET A 934 2.60 40.71 -26.09
N VAL A 935 3.08 40.39 -24.89
CA VAL A 935 3.61 41.36 -23.93
C VAL A 935 5.12 41.48 -24.16
N SER A 936 5.64 42.69 -24.40
CA SER A 936 7.07 42.87 -24.68
C SER A 936 7.94 42.87 -23.41
N SER A 937 9.18 42.43 -23.58
CA SER A 937 10.28 42.56 -22.63
C SER A 937 10.44 44.00 -22.13
N SER A 938 10.24 44.97 -23.02
CA SER A 938 10.28 46.41 -22.73
C SER A 938 9.17 46.89 -21.80
N GLU A 939 7.95 46.36 -21.93
CA GLU A 939 6.82 46.71 -21.07
C GLU A 939 6.97 46.07 -19.69
N LEU A 940 7.38 44.80 -19.64
CA LEU A 940 7.66 44.10 -18.39
C LEU A 940 8.82 44.76 -17.61
N LYS A 941 9.93 45.13 -18.26
CA LYS A 941 10.98 45.99 -17.66
C LYS A 941 10.47 47.38 -17.28
N GLY A 942 9.47 47.88 -18.01
CA GLY A 942 8.79 49.14 -17.75
C GLY A 942 8.03 49.15 -16.42
N ILE A 943 7.44 48.02 -16.02
CA ILE A 943 6.65 47.89 -14.77
C ILE A 943 7.36 47.15 -13.64
N GLN A 944 8.34 46.27 -13.90
CA GLN A 944 8.96 45.40 -12.90
C GLN A 944 9.42 46.16 -11.63
N GLY A 945 9.04 45.65 -10.47
CA GLY A 945 9.34 46.20 -9.15
C GLY A 945 8.55 47.47 -8.80
N LYS A 946 7.36 47.68 -9.40
CA LYS A 946 6.53 48.89 -9.21
C LYS A 946 5.06 48.50 -9.19
N ASN A 947 4.27 49.15 -8.33
CA ASN A 947 2.82 49.06 -8.31
C ASN A 947 2.19 49.68 -9.57
N VAL A 948 2.30 48.98 -10.70
CA VAL A 948 1.83 49.42 -12.02
C VAL A 948 1.30 48.21 -12.76
N ASN A 949 -0.01 48.22 -13.01
CA ASN A 949 -0.67 47.17 -13.76
C ASN A 949 -0.50 47.37 -15.27
N LEU A 950 -0.02 46.33 -15.95
CA LEU A 950 -0.24 46.12 -17.37
C LEU A 950 -1.53 45.30 -17.54
N LYS A 951 -2.36 45.66 -18.51
CA LYS A 951 -3.58 44.93 -18.86
C LYS A 951 -3.65 44.64 -20.36
N ALA A 952 -4.19 43.48 -20.69
CA ALA A 952 -4.65 43.10 -22.01
C ALA A 952 -6.01 42.39 -21.90
N ASN A 953 -6.72 42.29 -23.02
CA ASN A 953 -8.00 41.61 -23.13
C ASN A 953 -8.14 41.03 -24.55
N GLY A 954 -9.06 40.09 -24.72
CA GLY A 954 -9.40 39.48 -25.99
C GLY A 954 -10.57 38.51 -25.82
N ASP A 955 -10.99 37.91 -26.92
CA ASP A 955 -12.18 37.06 -26.97
C ASP A 955 -11.76 35.61 -27.28
N ILE A 956 -12.48 34.63 -26.73
CA ILE A 956 -12.22 33.18 -26.89
C ILE A 956 -13.28 32.56 -27.80
N SER A 957 -14.55 32.93 -27.57
CA SER A 957 -15.71 32.67 -28.43
C SER A 957 -16.61 33.91 -28.44
N ASP A 958 -17.69 33.89 -29.21
CA ASP A 958 -18.69 34.97 -29.21
C ASP A 958 -19.39 35.13 -27.84
N THR A 959 -19.36 34.09 -26.99
CA THR A 959 -19.94 34.03 -25.64
C THR A 959 -18.93 34.12 -24.48
N VAL A 960 -17.62 33.99 -24.75
CA VAL A 960 -16.56 33.95 -23.73
C VAL A 960 -15.43 34.91 -24.08
N SER A 961 -15.21 35.92 -23.23
CA SER A 961 -14.09 36.85 -23.34
C SER A 961 -13.21 36.86 -22.09
N TYR A 962 -11.96 37.31 -22.25
CA TYR A 962 -10.98 37.39 -21.17
C TYR A 962 -10.36 38.78 -21.04
N ALA A 963 -10.04 39.14 -19.81
CA ALA A 963 -9.11 40.20 -19.47
C ALA A 963 -8.04 39.66 -18.52
N PHE A 964 -6.78 40.05 -18.68
CA PHE A 964 -5.76 39.73 -17.69
C PHE A 964 -5.00 40.96 -17.20
N THR A 965 -4.50 40.85 -15.97
CA THR A 965 -3.74 41.90 -15.29
C THR A 965 -2.44 41.32 -14.73
N ILE A 966 -1.32 41.95 -15.07
CA ILE A 966 -0.01 41.69 -14.48
C ILE A 966 0.40 42.94 -13.70
N ASN A 967 0.57 42.83 -12.39
CA ASN A 967 1.16 43.88 -11.57
C ASN A 967 2.69 43.84 -11.71
N GLY A 968 3.34 44.99 -11.88
CA GLY A 968 4.80 45.11 -11.92
C GLY A 968 5.52 44.57 -10.69
N GLU A 969 4.88 44.52 -9.53
CA GLU A 969 5.40 43.87 -8.31
C GLU A 969 5.45 42.34 -8.44
N ASP A 970 4.54 41.74 -9.20
CA ASP A 970 4.46 40.30 -9.47
C ASP A 970 5.37 39.84 -10.62
N VAL A 971 6.02 40.76 -11.36
CA VAL A 971 6.87 40.43 -12.52
C VAL A 971 8.22 39.85 -12.08
N LYS A 972 8.34 38.52 -12.20
CA LYS A 972 9.57 37.76 -11.95
C LYS A 972 10.48 37.72 -13.19
N VAL A 973 9.91 37.64 -14.39
CA VAL A 973 10.65 37.48 -15.66
C VAL A 973 10.24 38.55 -16.66
N THR A 974 11.23 39.17 -17.31
CA THR A 974 11.03 40.27 -18.27
C THR A 974 11.55 39.96 -19.67
N LYS A 975 11.33 38.73 -20.15
CA LYS A 975 11.47 38.37 -21.57
C LYS A 975 10.20 38.77 -22.33
N ASP A 976 10.23 38.69 -23.66
CA ASP A 976 8.99 38.75 -24.44
C ASP A 976 8.13 37.52 -24.10
N TRP A 977 6.85 37.76 -23.85
CA TRP A 977 5.87 36.71 -23.53
C TRP A 977 4.73 36.80 -24.53
N LYS A 978 4.72 35.89 -25.51
CA LYS A 978 3.54 35.67 -26.34
C LYS A 978 2.47 34.95 -25.52
N TYR A 979 1.23 35.36 -25.70
CA TYR A 979 0.06 34.72 -25.13
C TYR A 979 -0.94 34.46 -26.26
N HIS A 980 -1.27 33.20 -26.49
CA HIS A 980 -2.55 32.79 -27.06
C HIS A 980 -3.37 32.24 -25.88
N ILE A 981 -4.63 32.61 -25.79
CA ILE A 981 -5.61 31.98 -24.91
C ILE A 981 -6.77 31.59 -25.82
N GLN A 982 -6.99 30.29 -25.96
CA GLN A 982 -7.95 29.70 -26.89
C GLN A 982 -8.48 28.37 -26.32
N THR A 983 -9.57 27.84 -26.87
CA THR A 983 -10.16 26.55 -26.47
C THR A 983 -9.53 25.36 -27.18
N ASP A 984 -9.03 25.55 -28.40
CA ASP A 984 -8.44 24.51 -29.23
C ASP A 984 -6.95 24.30 -28.90
N CYS A 985 -6.53 23.06 -28.67
CA CYS A 985 -5.11 22.71 -28.66
C CYS A 985 -4.90 21.20 -28.80
N LYS A 986 -3.63 20.78 -28.92
CA LYS A 986 -3.22 19.38 -29.14
C LYS A 986 -3.82 18.35 -28.16
N TYR A 987 -4.25 18.79 -26.98
CA TYR A 987 -4.77 17.94 -25.91
C TYR A 987 -6.27 18.16 -25.64
N GLU A 988 -6.99 18.78 -26.59
CA GLU A 988 -8.42 19.06 -26.46
C GLU A 988 -9.25 17.79 -26.25
N ASP A 989 -8.96 16.73 -27.01
CA ASP A 989 -9.66 15.44 -26.91
C ASP A 989 -9.39 14.74 -25.56
N ASP A 990 -8.12 14.68 -25.13
CA ASP A 990 -7.75 14.18 -23.79
C ASP A 990 -8.48 14.95 -22.67
N ILE A 991 -8.59 16.28 -22.79
CA ILE A 991 -9.27 17.10 -21.77
C ILE A 991 -10.80 16.89 -21.81
N LYS A 992 -11.37 16.58 -22.98
CA LYS A 992 -12.78 16.20 -23.16
C LYS A 992 -13.10 14.79 -22.64
N GLU A 993 -12.17 13.84 -22.73
CA GLU A 993 -12.29 12.53 -22.08
C GLU A 993 -12.19 12.66 -20.54
N LEU A 994 -11.35 13.57 -20.03
CA LEU A 994 -11.17 13.81 -18.60
C LEU A 994 -12.31 14.59 -17.90
N ALA A 995 -13.26 15.21 -18.62
CA ALA A 995 -14.29 16.03 -18.00
C ALA A 995 -15.55 16.22 -18.86
N VAL A 996 -16.73 16.35 -18.21
CA VAL A 996 -17.98 16.71 -18.90
C VAL A 996 -18.02 18.20 -19.22
N LYS A 997 -18.10 18.54 -20.52
CA LYS A 997 -18.25 19.91 -21.07
C LYS A 997 -17.26 20.96 -20.51
N PRO A 998 -15.94 20.67 -20.47
CA PRO A 998 -14.95 21.56 -19.90
C PRO A 998 -14.84 22.87 -20.69
N LEU A 999 -14.72 24.00 -19.99
CA LEU A 999 -14.24 25.23 -20.59
C LEU A 999 -12.71 25.18 -20.61
N ILE A 1000 -12.15 24.86 -21.78
CA ILE A 1000 -10.72 24.65 -22.01
C ILE A 1000 -10.01 26.00 -22.22
N LEU A 1001 -8.82 26.15 -21.65
CA LEU A 1001 -7.98 27.34 -21.65
C LEU A 1001 -6.54 26.96 -21.99
N CYS A 1002 -6.27 26.77 -23.27
CA CYS A 1002 -4.95 26.48 -23.82
C CYS A 1002 -4.11 27.76 -23.83
N MET A 1003 -3.05 27.84 -23.00
CA MET A 1003 -2.13 28.99 -22.98
C MET A 1003 -0.86 28.76 -23.81
N GLU A 1004 -0.99 28.61 -25.12
CA GLU A 1004 0.15 28.39 -26.01
C GLU A 1004 0.95 29.69 -26.26
N GLY A 1005 2.28 29.61 -26.20
CA GLY A 1005 3.12 30.80 -26.37
C GLY A 1005 4.63 30.54 -26.29
N THR A 1006 5.38 30.98 -27.30
CA THR A 1006 6.85 30.96 -27.28
C THR A 1006 7.38 32.10 -26.38
N GLY A 1007 7.46 31.86 -25.07
CA GLY A 1007 7.96 32.83 -24.09
C GLY A 1007 8.15 32.22 -22.70
N THR A 1008 8.73 32.97 -21.76
CA THR A 1008 8.78 32.57 -20.34
C THR A 1008 7.71 33.36 -19.58
N PHE A 1009 6.84 32.67 -18.84
CA PHE A 1009 5.73 33.31 -18.12
C PHE A 1009 6.23 34.44 -17.19
N PRO A 1010 5.58 35.62 -17.18
CA PRO A 1010 6.16 36.84 -16.61
C PRO A 1010 6.22 36.86 -15.09
N GLY A 1011 5.44 36.05 -14.38
CA GLY A 1011 5.48 35.95 -12.92
C GLY A 1011 4.19 35.44 -12.31
N LYS A 1012 3.30 36.34 -11.90
CA LYS A 1012 1.91 36.03 -11.51
C LYS A 1012 0.96 36.95 -12.26
N MET A 1013 -0.17 36.38 -12.68
CA MET A 1013 -1.20 37.05 -13.48
C MET A 1013 -2.57 36.82 -12.85
N LEU A 1014 -3.42 37.83 -12.83
CA LEU A 1014 -4.86 37.67 -12.61
C LEU A 1014 -5.53 37.51 -13.97
N LEU A 1015 -6.27 36.42 -14.17
CA LEU A 1015 -7.15 36.20 -15.30
C LEU A 1015 -8.60 36.41 -14.83
N THR A 1016 -9.34 37.21 -15.59
CA THR A 1016 -10.77 37.47 -15.46
C THR A 1016 -11.43 36.93 -16.72
N LEU A 1017 -12.39 36.02 -16.59
CA LEU A 1017 -13.23 35.55 -17.70
C LEU A 1017 -14.63 36.15 -17.55
N HIS A 1018 -15.25 36.49 -18.67
CA HIS A 1018 -16.65 36.89 -18.77
C HIS A 1018 -17.38 35.88 -19.66
N THR A 1019 -18.48 35.33 -19.16
CA THR A 1019 -19.24 34.22 -19.75
C THR A 1019 -20.74 34.39 -19.49
N GLU A 1020 -21.60 33.72 -20.27
CA GLU A 1020 -23.06 33.69 -20.01
C GLU A 1020 -23.49 32.62 -18.97
N LEU A 1021 -22.59 32.26 -18.06
CA LEU A 1021 -22.85 31.28 -16.99
C LEU A 1021 -23.71 31.88 -15.87
N GLU A 1022 -24.66 31.09 -15.35
CA GLU A 1022 -25.31 31.36 -14.06
C GLU A 1022 -24.31 31.22 -12.89
N ASP A 1023 -24.62 31.82 -11.74
CA ASP A 1023 -23.82 31.77 -10.51
C ASP A 1023 -23.65 30.31 -10.03
N ASP A 1024 -22.42 29.80 -10.08
CA ASP A 1024 -22.09 28.39 -9.81
C ASP A 1024 -20.63 28.24 -9.32
N GLU A 1025 -20.28 27.04 -8.86
CA GLU A 1025 -18.96 26.73 -8.36
C GLU A 1025 -18.26 25.65 -9.20
N LEU A 1026 -17.23 26.06 -9.94
CA LEU A 1026 -16.43 25.19 -10.80
C LEU A 1026 -15.07 24.84 -10.16
N LEU A 1027 -14.42 23.80 -10.69
CA LEU A 1027 -13.06 23.40 -10.34
C LEU A 1027 -12.14 23.70 -11.52
N LEU A 1028 -11.05 24.42 -11.25
CA LEU A 1028 -9.97 24.67 -12.21
C LEU A 1028 -8.93 23.55 -12.10
N PHE A 1029 -8.69 22.88 -13.21
CA PHE A 1029 -7.66 21.86 -13.38
C PHE A 1029 -6.57 22.36 -14.32
N LYS A 1030 -5.36 21.81 -14.15
CA LYS A 1030 -4.25 21.87 -15.09
C LYS A 1030 -4.09 20.48 -15.69
N PHE A 1031 -4.03 20.39 -17.00
CA PHE A 1031 -3.73 19.13 -17.67
C PHE A 1031 -2.21 18.91 -17.70
N ASP A 1032 -1.76 17.71 -17.32
CA ASP A 1032 -0.38 17.26 -17.50
C ASP A 1032 -0.27 16.35 -18.74
N PRO A 1033 0.34 16.82 -19.85
CA PRO A 1033 0.44 16.06 -21.08
C PRO A 1033 1.38 14.85 -21.05
N ILE A 1034 2.21 14.68 -20.00
CA ILE A 1034 3.10 13.52 -19.89
C ILE A 1034 2.32 12.31 -19.38
N ASN A 1035 1.43 12.53 -18.42
CA ASN A 1035 0.67 11.49 -17.74
C ASN A 1035 -0.83 11.49 -18.09
N ARG A 1036 -1.26 12.28 -19.10
CA ARG A 1036 -2.65 12.46 -19.55
C ARG A 1036 -3.65 12.60 -18.39
N LYS A 1037 -3.34 13.48 -17.41
CA LYS A 1037 -4.06 13.59 -16.12
C LYS A 1037 -4.56 15.00 -15.78
N ALA A 1038 -5.55 15.06 -14.89
CA ALA A 1038 -6.18 16.30 -14.41
C ALA A 1038 -5.67 16.71 -13.02
N GLU A 1039 -4.71 17.64 -12.96
CA GLU A 1039 -4.20 18.19 -11.68
C GLU A 1039 -5.12 19.29 -11.16
N TYR A 1040 -5.78 19.07 -10.02
CA TYR A 1040 -6.64 20.09 -9.39
C TYR A 1040 -5.83 21.29 -8.89
N VAL A 1041 -6.21 22.50 -9.34
CA VAL A 1041 -5.53 23.76 -9.00
C VAL A 1041 -6.25 24.52 -7.90
N LYS A 1042 -7.57 24.72 -8.04
CA LYS A 1042 -8.44 25.43 -7.09
C LYS A 1042 -9.92 25.33 -7.47
N LYS A 1043 -10.78 25.74 -6.56
CA LYS A 1043 -12.19 26.08 -6.82
C LYS A 1043 -12.29 27.52 -7.35
N VAL A 1044 -13.21 27.75 -8.30
CA VAL A 1044 -13.48 29.05 -8.94
C VAL A 1044 -14.99 29.27 -8.95
N SER A 1045 -15.44 30.39 -8.39
CA SER A 1045 -16.84 30.79 -8.43
C SER A 1045 -17.12 31.61 -9.69
N VAL A 1046 -18.31 31.42 -10.27
CA VAL A 1046 -18.95 32.36 -11.18
C VAL A 1046 -19.82 33.30 -10.34
N GLU A 1047 -19.69 34.60 -10.53
CA GLU A 1047 -20.58 35.63 -9.94
C GLU A 1047 -20.95 36.64 -11.05
N ASP A 1048 -22.25 36.85 -11.32
CA ASP A 1048 -22.76 37.70 -12.42
C ASP A 1048 -22.13 37.36 -13.80
N GLY A 1049 -21.87 36.07 -14.07
CA GLY A 1049 -21.20 35.60 -15.29
C GLY A 1049 -19.70 35.88 -15.35
N VAL A 1050 -19.06 36.27 -14.23
CA VAL A 1050 -17.63 36.60 -14.15
C VAL A 1050 -16.88 35.60 -13.29
N MET A 1051 -15.70 35.18 -13.74
CA MET A 1051 -14.76 34.33 -12.98
C MET A 1051 -13.40 35.01 -12.84
N GLU A 1052 -12.86 35.13 -11.62
CA GLU A 1052 -11.52 35.69 -11.38
C GLU A 1052 -10.58 34.69 -10.70
N PHE A 1053 -9.44 34.38 -11.33
CA PHE A 1053 -8.43 33.50 -10.75
C PHE A 1053 -7.00 33.84 -11.18
N THR A 1054 -6.03 33.56 -10.29
CA THR A 1054 -4.61 33.85 -10.56
C THR A 1054 -3.83 32.64 -11.08
N LEU A 1055 -2.99 32.86 -12.10
CA LEU A 1055 -2.06 31.88 -12.67
C LEU A 1055 -0.60 32.31 -12.42
N GLN A 1056 0.31 31.34 -12.33
CA GLN A 1056 1.75 31.57 -12.04
C GLN A 1056 2.70 30.92 -13.07
N GLU A 1057 2.15 30.26 -14.08
CA GLU A 1057 2.84 29.57 -15.16
C GLU A 1057 1.93 29.52 -16.40
N SER A 1058 2.49 29.14 -17.56
CA SER A 1058 1.71 28.77 -18.75
C SER A 1058 1.43 27.26 -18.73
N GLY A 1059 0.31 26.85 -19.32
CA GLY A 1059 -0.06 25.43 -19.48
C GLY A 1059 -1.41 25.28 -20.15
N HIS A 1060 -1.90 24.04 -20.22
CA HIS A 1060 -3.27 23.75 -20.63
C HIS A 1060 -4.11 23.64 -19.36
N TYR A 1061 -5.12 24.50 -19.21
CA TYR A 1061 -6.03 24.52 -18.07
C TYR A 1061 -7.45 24.24 -18.53
N PHE A 1062 -8.32 23.78 -17.63
CA PHE A 1062 -9.76 23.69 -17.91
C PHE A 1062 -10.61 23.88 -16.66
N LEU A 1063 -11.85 24.32 -16.85
CA LEU A 1063 -12.86 24.50 -15.81
C LEU A 1063 -14.00 23.49 -16.01
N ALA A 1064 -14.31 22.72 -14.97
CA ALA A 1064 -15.40 21.74 -14.97
C ALA A 1064 -15.99 21.55 -13.56
N LYS A 1065 -17.19 20.96 -13.44
CA LYS A 1065 -17.80 20.65 -12.12
C LYS A 1065 -17.08 19.50 -11.40
N ARG A 1066 -16.54 18.56 -12.16
CA ARG A 1066 -15.65 17.46 -11.73
C ARG A 1066 -14.76 17.06 -12.91
N ALA A 1067 -13.63 16.42 -12.62
CA ALA A 1067 -13.03 15.49 -13.57
C ALA A 1067 -13.81 14.16 -13.55
N LEU A 1068 -13.81 13.45 -14.66
CA LEU A 1068 -14.41 12.11 -14.79
C LEU A 1068 -13.44 11.01 -14.33
N ALA A 1069 -12.15 11.17 -14.64
CA ALA A 1069 -11.06 10.30 -14.19
C ALA A 1069 -9.90 11.15 -13.65
N GLY A 1070 -9.00 10.51 -12.89
CA GLY A 1070 -7.74 11.15 -12.50
C GLY A 1070 -6.76 11.27 -13.66
N SER A 1071 -6.67 10.22 -14.49
CA SER A 1071 -5.69 10.02 -15.54
C SER A 1071 -6.23 9.08 -16.61
N LEU A 1072 -6.04 9.40 -17.89
CA LEU A 1072 -6.43 8.54 -19.01
C LEU A 1072 -5.45 7.40 -19.27
N ASN A 1073 -4.26 7.44 -18.67
CA ASN A 1073 -3.30 6.34 -18.73
C ASN A 1073 -3.62 5.24 -17.71
N ASP A 1074 -4.35 5.60 -16.65
CA ASP A 1074 -4.62 4.74 -15.48
C ASP A 1074 -6.11 4.37 -15.34
N SER A 1075 -6.94 4.67 -16.36
CA SER A 1075 -8.39 4.40 -16.37
C SER A 1075 -8.70 3.01 -16.93
N THR A 1076 -9.40 2.17 -16.16
CA THR A 1076 -9.81 0.82 -16.57
C THR A 1076 -10.82 0.83 -17.72
N ASP A 1077 -10.95 -0.27 -18.48
CA ASP A 1077 -11.94 -0.40 -19.56
C ASP A 1077 -13.39 -0.17 -19.08
N ALA A 1078 -13.70 -0.53 -17.82
CA ALA A 1078 -14.98 -0.28 -17.19
C ALA A 1078 -15.21 1.22 -16.91
N GLU A 1079 -14.18 1.93 -16.43
CA GLU A 1079 -14.23 3.38 -16.28
C GLU A 1079 -14.31 4.07 -17.65
N GLN A 1080 -13.53 3.65 -18.65
CA GLN A 1080 -13.63 4.16 -20.02
C GLN A 1080 -15.04 3.94 -20.59
N ALA A 1081 -15.71 2.82 -20.30
CA ALA A 1081 -17.10 2.60 -20.67
C ALA A 1081 -18.08 3.54 -19.94
N VAL A 1082 -17.85 3.88 -18.66
CA VAL A 1082 -18.68 4.84 -17.90
C VAL A 1082 -18.43 6.28 -18.36
N ILE A 1083 -17.17 6.68 -18.55
CA ILE A 1083 -16.73 7.95 -19.14
C ILE A 1083 -17.41 8.13 -20.49
N LYS A 1084 -17.33 7.12 -21.36
CA LYS A 1084 -17.98 7.12 -22.66
C LYS A 1084 -19.50 7.23 -22.58
N ASN A 1085 -20.17 6.54 -21.65
CA ASN A 1085 -21.61 6.69 -21.47
C ASN A 1085 -22.01 8.10 -20.97
N GLU A 1086 -21.23 8.73 -20.09
CA GLU A 1086 -21.49 10.13 -19.69
C GLU A 1086 -21.14 11.14 -20.80
N PHE A 1087 -20.13 10.85 -21.63
CA PHE A 1087 -19.70 11.66 -22.76
C PHE A 1087 -20.70 11.60 -23.94
N ASP A 1088 -21.05 10.40 -24.39
CA ASP A 1088 -22.05 10.14 -25.44
C ASP A 1088 -23.43 10.70 -25.05
N ALA A 1089 -23.75 10.76 -23.74
CA ALA A 1089 -24.97 11.40 -23.22
C ALA A 1089 -24.88 12.92 -23.08
N ALA A 1090 -23.68 13.51 -23.09
CA ALA A 1090 -23.48 14.96 -22.96
C ALA A 1090 -23.67 15.70 -24.30
N GLY A 1091 -23.23 15.10 -25.40
CA GLY A 1091 -23.31 15.66 -26.76
C GLY A 1091 -22.24 16.73 -27.07
N ASP A 1092 -21.89 16.81 -28.35
CA ASP A 1092 -20.88 17.74 -28.88
C ASP A 1092 -21.13 19.19 -28.45
N THR A 1093 -20.06 19.87 -28.03
CA THR A 1093 -20.11 21.23 -27.48
C THR A 1093 -19.25 22.19 -28.30
N PRO A 1094 -19.66 23.46 -28.40
CA PRO A 1094 -19.15 24.43 -27.44
C PRO A 1094 -20.25 25.21 -26.68
N TRP A 1095 -19.80 26.13 -25.83
CA TRP A 1095 -20.59 26.98 -24.93
C TRP A 1095 -21.32 28.15 -25.64
N ASP A 1096 -22.05 27.87 -26.72
CA ASP A 1096 -22.90 28.84 -27.43
C ASP A 1096 -24.00 28.13 -28.23
N GLU A 1097 -25.27 28.33 -27.85
CA GLU A 1097 -26.34 28.66 -28.82
C GLU A 1097 -27.62 29.10 -28.09
N SER A 1098 -28.33 30.09 -28.64
CA SER A 1098 -29.63 30.55 -28.14
C SER A 1098 -30.76 30.29 -29.15
N GLN A 1099 -31.72 29.41 -28.81
CA GLN A 1099 -33.01 29.26 -29.50
C GLN A 1099 -34.14 28.82 -28.54
N GLU A 1100 -35.39 29.11 -28.92
CA GLU A 1100 -36.59 28.96 -28.09
C GLU A 1100 -37.49 27.75 -28.45
N ALA A 1101 -38.39 27.41 -27.51
CA ALA A 1101 -39.67 26.69 -27.70
C ALA A 1101 -39.56 25.17 -27.99
N VAL A 1102 -40.61 24.33 -27.83
CA VAL A 1102 -42.07 24.55 -27.83
C VAL A 1102 -42.79 23.77 -26.70
N VAL A 1103 -43.95 24.27 -26.25
CA VAL A 1103 -44.81 23.70 -25.19
C VAL A 1103 -45.92 22.79 -25.78
N LEU A 1104 -46.53 21.93 -24.93
CA LEU A 1104 -47.75 21.11 -25.07
C LEU A 1104 -47.50 19.59 -25.27
N GLY A 1105 -48.23 18.66 -24.63
CA GLY A 1105 -49.16 18.82 -23.50
C GLY A 1105 -50.15 17.66 -23.24
N ASN A 1106 -50.22 17.20 -21.98
CA ASN A 1106 -51.32 16.49 -21.29
C ASN A 1106 -51.80 15.07 -21.71
N GLY A 1107 -52.08 14.25 -20.68
CA GLY A 1107 -52.83 12.97 -20.74
C GLY A 1107 -52.16 11.84 -19.95
N GLN A 1108 -52.36 11.72 -18.63
CA GLN A 1108 -53.37 10.86 -17.96
C GLN A 1108 -53.29 9.36 -18.38
N GLU A 1109 -53.22 8.37 -17.49
CA GLU A 1109 -53.39 8.31 -16.02
C GLU A 1109 -52.54 7.16 -15.43
N ALA A 1110 -52.11 7.16 -14.16
CA ALA A 1110 -52.99 6.98 -13.00
C ALA A 1110 -52.49 7.62 -11.69
N GLN A 1111 -53.43 7.90 -10.79
CA GLN A 1111 -53.23 8.50 -9.45
C GLN A 1111 -52.88 7.40 -8.41
N ARG A 1112 -52.18 7.66 -7.29
CA ARG A 1112 -52.55 8.50 -6.12
C ARG A 1112 -51.27 9.04 -5.47
N LYS A 1113 -51.13 10.37 -5.26
CA LYS A 1113 -51.54 11.11 -4.03
C LYS A 1113 -51.08 10.43 -2.72
N THR A 1114 -50.40 11.12 -1.80
CA THR A 1114 -50.61 12.56 -1.47
C THR A 1114 -49.33 13.25 -0.99
N GLU A 1115 -49.08 14.48 -1.46
CA GLU A 1115 -48.19 15.42 -0.78
C GLU A 1115 -48.89 16.01 0.46
N THR A 1116 -48.57 15.47 1.64
CA THR A 1116 -48.78 16.16 2.91
C THR A 1116 -47.62 15.80 3.84
N ILE A 1117 -47.21 16.73 4.72
CA ILE A 1117 -46.17 16.51 5.76
C ILE A 1117 -44.73 16.33 5.24
N ARG A 1118 -44.15 17.38 4.63
CA ARG A 1118 -42.68 17.62 4.73
C ARG A 1118 -42.30 18.97 5.36
N TRP A 1119 -43.19 19.96 5.38
CA TRP A 1119 -42.99 21.25 6.06
C TRP A 1119 -43.43 21.31 7.54
N VAL A 1120 -43.59 20.15 8.20
CA VAL A 1120 -43.94 20.05 9.64
C VAL A 1120 -42.87 19.32 10.47
N LEU A 1121 -42.07 18.42 9.87
CA LEU A 1121 -41.13 17.59 10.65
C LEU A 1121 -39.89 18.34 11.16
N ILE A 1122 -39.42 19.38 10.45
CA ILE A 1122 -38.29 20.21 10.90
C ILE A 1122 -38.70 21.18 12.02
N GLY A 1123 -40.01 21.47 12.17
CA GLY A 1123 -40.54 22.32 13.25
C GLY A 1123 -40.72 21.63 14.60
N LEU A 1124 -40.67 20.29 14.68
CA LEU A 1124 -40.99 19.53 15.90
C LEU A 1124 -39.77 18.97 16.64
N ILE A 1125 -38.60 18.87 16.00
CA ILE A 1125 -37.39 18.32 16.64
C ILE A 1125 -36.77 19.33 17.62
N ALA A 1126 -36.96 20.64 17.41
CA ALA A 1126 -36.49 21.69 18.32
C ALA A 1126 -37.27 21.79 19.66
N LEU A 1127 -38.37 21.04 19.84
CA LEU A 1127 -39.21 21.07 21.05
C LEU A 1127 -39.38 19.71 21.76
N MET A 1128 -38.82 18.63 21.20
CA MET A 1128 -38.91 17.27 21.77
C MET A 1128 -37.68 16.85 22.62
N CYS A 1129 -36.60 17.63 22.62
CA CYS A 1129 -35.39 17.35 23.42
C CYS A 1129 -35.45 17.84 24.87
N GLY A 1130 -36.44 18.68 25.23
CA GLY A 1130 -36.60 19.18 26.60
C GLY A 1130 -37.35 18.22 27.54
N ALA A 1131 -38.34 17.49 27.01
CA ALA A 1131 -39.21 16.63 27.81
C ALA A 1131 -38.57 15.27 28.15
N THR A 1132 -37.83 14.67 27.23
CA THR A 1132 -37.22 13.33 27.40
C THR A 1132 -36.14 13.30 28.47
N VAL A 1133 -35.29 14.34 28.59
CA VAL A 1133 -34.29 14.43 29.67
C VAL A 1133 -34.96 14.55 31.05
N VAL A 1134 -36.05 15.33 31.14
CA VAL A 1134 -36.84 15.45 32.39
C VAL A 1134 -37.56 14.15 32.70
N TRP A 1135 -38.11 13.46 31.71
CA TRP A 1135 -38.78 12.16 31.88
C TRP A 1135 -37.81 11.06 32.31
N ILE A 1136 -36.62 10.95 31.70
CA ILE A 1136 -35.58 10.00 32.12
C ILE A 1136 -35.09 10.29 33.54
N LEU A 1137 -34.97 11.57 33.94
CA LEU A 1137 -34.65 11.97 35.32
C LEU A 1137 -35.82 11.80 36.30
N HIS A 1138 -37.06 11.66 35.81
CA HIS A 1138 -38.24 11.37 36.62
C HIS A 1138 -38.41 9.85 36.83
N ASN A 1139 -38.30 9.05 35.77
CA ASN A 1139 -38.34 7.59 35.84
C ASN A 1139 -37.17 7.04 36.67
N LYS A 1140 -35.93 7.52 36.48
CA LYS A 1140 -34.81 7.16 37.38
C LYS A 1140 -34.94 7.66 38.83
N ARG A 1141 -35.97 8.44 39.15
CA ARG A 1141 -36.39 8.81 40.53
C ARG A 1141 -37.62 8.04 41.03
N LEU A 1142 -38.38 7.41 40.13
CA LEU A 1142 -39.44 6.46 40.46
C LEU A 1142 -38.86 5.06 40.65
N GLU A 1143 -38.03 4.57 39.73
CA GLU A 1143 -37.26 3.32 39.85
C GLU A 1143 -36.42 3.31 41.14
N ALA A 1144 -35.79 4.44 41.48
CA ALA A 1144 -35.01 4.62 42.71
C ALA A 1144 -35.85 4.89 43.99
N ARG A 1145 -37.19 4.91 43.86
CA ARG A 1145 -38.16 4.90 44.97
C ARG A 1145 -38.80 3.53 45.11
N GLU A 1146 -39.24 2.92 44.01
CA GLU A 1146 -39.78 1.57 43.97
C GLU A 1146 -38.73 0.57 44.50
N ALA A 1147 -37.48 0.65 44.05
CA ALA A 1147 -36.36 -0.14 44.61
C ALA A 1147 -35.90 0.29 46.03
N ALA A 1148 -36.57 1.24 46.68
CA ALA A 1148 -36.37 1.63 48.07
C ALA A 1148 -37.56 1.22 48.96
N ASP A 1149 -38.78 1.29 48.43
CA ASP A 1149 -40.01 0.82 49.07
C ASP A 1149 -40.09 -0.73 49.02
N GLU A 1150 -39.75 -1.36 47.90
CA GLU A 1150 -39.59 -2.82 47.76
C GLU A 1150 -38.48 -3.37 48.67
N ALA A 1151 -37.45 -2.56 48.94
CA ALA A 1151 -36.38 -2.88 49.91
C ALA A 1151 -36.78 -2.61 51.37
N ALA A 1152 -37.92 -1.96 51.63
CA ALA A 1152 -38.52 -1.80 52.95
C ALA A 1152 -39.55 -2.91 53.23
N ASP A 1153 -40.38 -3.28 52.25
CA ASP A 1153 -41.34 -4.38 52.38
C ASP A 1153 -40.61 -5.73 52.57
N ASN A 1154 -39.56 -6.01 51.78
CA ASN A 1154 -38.69 -7.19 51.98
C ASN A 1154 -37.91 -7.19 53.31
N ALA A 1155 -37.84 -6.05 54.01
CA ALA A 1155 -37.30 -5.98 55.37
C ALA A 1155 -38.36 -6.17 56.46
N SER A 1156 -39.64 -6.28 56.10
CA SER A 1156 -40.77 -6.48 57.02
C SER A 1156 -41.24 -7.94 57.11
N GLU A 1157 -41.14 -8.73 56.04
CA GLU A 1157 -41.61 -10.13 56.03
C GLU A 1157 -40.64 -11.15 56.68
N THR A 1158 -39.44 -10.74 57.09
CA THR A 1158 -38.42 -11.66 57.66
C THR A 1158 -38.36 -11.74 59.19
N ASP A 1159 -39.19 -10.99 59.92
CA ASP A 1159 -39.21 -11.01 61.40
C ASP A 1159 -40.37 -11.88 61.96
N ASP A 1160 -41.48 -12.00 61.22
CA ASP A 1160 -42.71 -12.70 61.64
C ASP A 1160 -42.82 -14.14 61.08
N ARG A 1161 -42.00 -15.07 61.59
CA ARG A 1161 -42.35 -16.50 61.89
C ARG A 1161 -41.15 -17.36 62.33
N LYS A 1162 -40.86 -17.29 63.63
CA LYS A 1162 -40.27 -18.41 64.39
C LYS A 1162 -41.02 -18.61 65.70
N ASP A 1163 -42.17 -19.27 65.62
CA ASP A 1163 -42.95 -19.83 66.74
C ASP A 1163 -43.72 -21.07 66.21
N GLY A 1164 -43.62 -22.21 66.92
CA GLY A 1164 -44.16 -23.54 66.51
C GLY A 1164 -43.29 -24.25 65.46
N GLU A 1165 -42.97 -25.56 65.51
CA GLU A 1165 -43.66 -26.76 66.07
C GLU A 1165 -45.04 -26.97 65.42
N GLU A 1166 -45.37 -28.11 64.78
CA GLU A 1166 -44.80 -29.49 64.84
C GLU A 1166 -44.23 -30.03 63.51
#